data_AF-A0A2E0BP49-F1
#
_entry.id   AF-A0A2E0BP49-F1
#
_cell.length_a   1.000
_cell.length_b   1.000
_cell.length_c   1.000
_cell.angle_alpha   90.00
_cell.angle_beta   90.00
_cell.angle_gamma   90.00
#
_symmetry.space_group_name_H-M   'P 1'
#
loop_
_entity.id
_entity.type
_entity.pdbx_description
1 polymer ?
#
loop_
_entity_poly.entity_id
_entity_poly.type
_entity_poly.pdbx_seq_one_letter_code
_entity_poly.pdbx_strand_id
1 'polypeptide(L)'
;MIWDFEIYGFQNLSGSISISRKSNQEIIINPSLIRLIKKEYIPLFKKLKIDENKNQKNLKNIIKSLLKIFGINNSFPEFTNSLYDQFDENSPKFNNSHETRLINNGVFGLYANSKESLISDYVKLEQTNLTCHFDFPKDNNETLFTGVALDHSQQRVIRSINQKKNIVINGPPGTGKSKTLTASIVYLLSKGYSCLVVCEKKTAMDVLYENMESLNLQDFCIPISEVRKDRRKVVNKARNIIENINSESKLFKSESEEKNRFSKREKDIVKQKIEKVNEIVNLINKTKKRLNKDLLGTKKTYSDLVVYVRNNRYKELSDILKLNSKFYNFTFNEHEYLKNLFDLYTKEFEETFNPFKSLYTILNPKIFEKNENEFNKLIRSLYHEYHEKLNNLKNKLDLSLIGKSNFAFKYMNYSEAKDEEIGAIQNEYRFYLNKIKNYNLFHKSIENKINAVDLRQKIILLNSYLKEIFEFKNDFNNLKTFHLLYTQKNENEQYLIKKLGFEANFKTDFFEWYYSHILSDNFIDNFDFNGFDKGYHDIELDVNHVNSFIVKKTVKKLIDNRIKGISKFKRYSKITIEQFFAKKSTSKRKKYPLFKISNHNSGIFKSFFPVCMTNPGSCASLFPMEKGYFDYVIFDESSQLKIEDTFTSLLRGKKAIVSGDIHQLPPMDYFNENLKSSETFKNINDNNSKSLLDFAISQDYNSQYLDIHYRSKHPDLINFSNAAFYNSRLIPKPPLKKYKPIEFFSIKGRFINQVNTDEANSIVNYIETKIRKTQSLGIATFSLKQRDKVLNELELRSKSSHSFYRKLESLKRNGFFVKNIENIQGEEREIIIIGTTYGLDNKDRFKELLGPINTKKRGHKLLNVLITRAIEKKIVFSSIPENIFSNFKPLIEKNGNRGKSILYAYLYYAKAISDNQTEKISEVLDIVSQKKYHNKYKRELNSKSLKLFSTYFVNNLSNIIGEKIICENYFKVGGYEYEIALKKRNSVKLLIDINGKVAYNSYEDYIFDMDRCHIAKKSNYNYYRLWLSNFYNNLEYETNKIIKLLNKEA
;
A
#
# COMPACT_ATOMS: atom_id res chain seq x y z
N MET A 1 -28.15 -37.22 36.13
CA MET A 1 -28.02 -38.03 34.90
C MET A 1 -28.49 -37.20 33.72
N ILE A 2 -27.99 -37.45 32.51
CA ILE A 2 -28.47 -36.79 31.29
C ILE A 2 -29.30 -37.78 30.49
N TRP A 3 -30.46 -37.33 30.04
CA TRP A 3 -31.35 -38.06 29.16
C TRP A 3 -31.30 -37.39 27.77
N ASP A 4 -31.15 -38.20 26.72
CA ASP A 4 -31.19 -37.72 25.33
C ASP A 4 -32.64 -37.84 24.84
N PHE A 5 -33.27 -36.72 24.48
CA PHE A 5 -34.68 -36.65 24.09
C PHE A 5 -34.84 -36.16 22.65
N GLU A 6 -35.81 -36.71 21.92
CA GLU A 6 -36.22 -36.19 20.62
C GLU A 6 -37.45 -35.28 20.80
N ILE A 7 -37.34 -34.03 20.35
CA ILE A 7 -38.43 -33.06 20.37
C ILE A 7 -39.00 -32.95 18.97
N TYR A 8 -40.29 -33.23 18.81
CA TYR A 8 -41.02 -33.11 17.56
C TYR A 8 -42.02 -31.96 17.67
N GLY A 9 -41.98 -31.04 16.70
CA GLY A 9 -43.03 -30.04 16.50
C GLY A 9 -43.85 -30.41 15.27
N PHE A 10 -45.19 -30.44 15.39
CA PHE A 10 -46.05 -30.57 14.21
C PHE A 10 -46.05 -29.26 13.41
N GLN A 11 -46.02 -29.37 12.07
CA GLN A 11 -46.07 -28.23 11.14
C GLN A 11 -47.46 -27.56 11.03
N ASN A 12 -48.49 -28.08 11.72
CA ASN A 12 -49.82 -27.52 11.71
C ASN A 12 -50.15 -26.82 13.04
N LEU A 13 -51.00 -25.79 12.96
CA LEU A 13 -51.43 -24.79 13.96
C LEU A 13 -51.89 -25.28 15.36
N SER A 14 -51.70 -26.53 15.74
CA SER A 14 -52.21 -27.10 17.01
C SER A 14 -51.30 -26.89 18.23
N GLY A 15 -50.20 -26.14 18.12
CA GLY A 15 -49.41 -25.67 19.28
C GLY A 15 -48.80 -26.74 20.19
N SER A 16 -48.83 -28.02 19.79
CA SER A 16 -48.34 -29.13 20.62
C SER A 16 -46.90 -29.52 20.26
N ILE A 17 -46.07 -29.64 21.30
CA ILE A 17 -44.70 -30.16 21.22
C ILE A 17 -44.73 -31.54 21.85
N SER A 18 -44.33 -32.57 21.10
CA SER A 18 -44.15 -33.92 21.67
C SER A 18 -42.66 -34.18 21.95
N ILE A 19 -42.39 -34.64 23.17
CA ILE A 19 -41.05 -35.04 23.62
C ILE A 19 -41.09 -36.56 23.75
N SER A 20 -40.24 -37.28 23.04
CA SER A 20 -40.18 -38.74 23.11
C SER A 20 -38.75 -39.24 23.30
N ARG A 21 -38.63 -40.40 23.95
CA ARG A 21 -37.38 -41.12 24.16
C ARG A 21 -37.49 -42.51 23.55
N LYS A 22 -36.47 -42.95 22.83
CA LYS A 22 -36.39 -44.34 22.33
C LYS A 22 -35.93 -45.26 23.46
N SER A 23 -36.56 -46.43 23.59
CA SER A 23 -36.27 -47.43 24.64
C SER A 23 -34.81 -47.89 24.69
N ASN A 24 -34.07 -47.71 23.60
CA ASN A 24 -32.66 -48.08 23.41
C ASN A 24 -31.68 -46.87 23.45
N GLN A 25 -32.12 -45.68 23.88
CA GLN A 25 -31.21 -44.54 24.08
C GLN A 25 -30.44 -44.66 25.41
N GLU A 26 -29.11 -44.55 25.30
CA GLU A 26 -28.16 -44.62 26.42
C GLU A 26 -28.38 -43.45 27.42
N ILE A 27 -28.39 -43.77 28.72
CA ILE A 27 -28.33 -42.77 29.80
C ILE A 27 -26.87 -42.50 30.09
N ILE A 28 -26.47 -41.23 30.05
CA ILE A 28 -25.07 -40.83 30.26
C ILE A 28 -24.97 -40.04 31.57
N ILE A 29 -23.91 -40.28 32.35
CA ILE A 29 -23.57 -39.45 33.51
C ILE A 29 -22.94 -38.16 32.98
N ASN A 30 -23.29 -37.01 33.57
CA ASN A 30 -22.79 -35.72 33.10
C ASN A 30 -21.24 -35.72 33.01
N PRO A 31 -20.64 -35.62 31.81
CA PRO A 31 -19.19 -35.65 31.63
C PRO A 31 -18.49 -34.49 32.34
N SER A 32 -19.12 -33.31 32.37
CA SER A 32 -18.63 -32.12 33.09
C SER A 32 -18.57 -32.39 34.60
N LEU A 33 -19.57 -33.09 35.13
CA LEU A 33 -19.59 -33.52 36.53
C LEU A 33 -18.47 -34.53 36.80
N ILE A 34 -18.32 -35.59 35.98
CA ILE A 34 -17.23 -36.57 36.13
C ILE A 34 -15.87 -35.86 36.15
N ARG A 35 -15.66 -34.86 35.29
CA ARG A 35 -14.40 -34.14 35.22
C ARG A 35 -14.17 -33.21 36.42
N LEU A 36 -15.19 -32.51 36.89
CA LEU A 36 -15.11 -31.67 38.09
C LEU A 36 -14.68 -32.53 39.30
N ILE A 37 -15.33 -33.69 39.44
CA ILE A 37 -15.04 -34.60 40.54
C ILE A 37 -13.62 -35.19 40.42
N LYS A 38 -13.21 -35.58 39.20
CA LYS A 38 -11.83 -36.00 38.94
C LYS A 38 -10.80 -34.92 39.27
N LYS A 39 -11.13 -33.63 39.12
CA LYS A 39 -10.23 -32.50 39.39
C LYS A 39 -10.13 -32.19 40.89
N GLU A 40 -11.25 -32.22 41.60
CA GLU A 40 -11.31 -31.82 43.02
C GLU A 40 -11.00 -32.97 43.99
N TYR A 41 -11.23 -34.23 43.61
CA TYR A 41 -11.14 -35.40 44.51
C TYR A 41 -10.12 -36.47 44.06
N ILE A 42 -9.02 -36.04 43.41
CA ILE A 42 -8.00 -36.87 42.73
C ILE A 42 -7.53 -38.13 43.51
N PRO A 43 -7.21 -38.10 44.82
CA PRO A 43 -6.66 -39.26 45.51
C PRO A 43 -7.67 -40.39 45.72
N LEU A 44 -8.95 -40.06 45.98
CA LEU A 44 -10.03 -41.01 46.22
C LEU A 44 -10.59 -41.62 44.92
N PHE A 45 -10.48 -40.90 43.80
CA PHE A 45 -11.06 -41.29 42.51
C PHE A 45 -10.21 -42.26 41.68
N LYS A 46 -8.90 -42.37 41.92
CA LYS A 46 -7.99 -43.24 41.15
C LYS A 46 -8.37 -44.73 41.20
N LYS A 47 -9.16 -45.18 42.18
CA LYS A 47 -9.61 -46.58 42.32
C LYS A 47 -10.84 -46.94 41.48
N LEU A 48 -11.54 -45.97 40.86
CA LEU A 48 -12.75 -46.24 40.07
C LEU A 48 -12.49 -46.20 38.55
N LYS A 49 -12.62 -47.36 37.89
CA LYS A 49 -12.71 -47.45 36.42
C LYS A 49 -14.14 -47.11 35.97
N ILE A 50 -14.41 -45.82 35.76
CA ILE A 50 -15.67 -45.38 35.15
C ILE A 50 -15.49 -45.39 33.62
N ASP A 51 -15.98 -46.44 32.97
CA ASP A 51 -16.10 -46.50 31.50
C ASP A 51 -17.19 -45.53 31.04
N GLU A 52 -16.85 -44.59 30.14
CA GLU A 52 -17.76 -43.54 29.65
C GLU A 52 -18.92 -44.07 28.76
N ASN A 53 -18.95 -45.38 28.43
CA ASN A 53 -19.82 -45.97 27.39
C ASN A 53 -20.61 -47.23 27.84
N LYS A 54 -21.25 -47.27 29.00
CA LYS A 54 -22.00 -48.49 29.43
C LYS A 54 -23.45 -48.26 29.88
N ASN A 55 -24.28 -49.23 29.47
CA ASN A 55 -25.72 -49.43 29.70
C ASN A 55 -26.23 -49.21 31.14
N GLN A 56 -27.54 -48.95 31.24
CA GLN A 56 -28.37 -48.75 32.46
C GLN A 56 -28.02 -49.65 33.67
N LYS A 57 -27.65 -50.92 33.45
CA LYS A 57 -27.34 -51.88 34.54
C LYS A 57 -26.11 -51.49 35.39
N ASN A 58 -25.12 -50.79 34.83
CA ASN A 58 -23.92 -50.37 35.59
C ASN A 58 -24.05 -48.99 36.25
N LEU A 59 -25.08 -48.22 35.91
CA LEU A 59 -25.23 -46.84 36.36
C LEU A 59 -25.54 -46.75 37.86
N LYS A 60 -26.30 -47.71 38.41
CA LYS A 60 -26.56 -47.83 39.87
C LYS A 60 -25.26 -48.01 40.65
N ASN A 61 -24.35 -48.84 40.15
CA ASN A 61 -23.06 -49.11 40.80
C ASN A 61 -22.12 -47.91 40.74
N ILE A 62 -22.12 -47.17 39.63
CA ILE A 62 -21.32 -45.94 39.48
C ILE A 62 -21.84 -44.87 40.45
N ILE A 63 -23.16 -44.63 40.50
CA ILE A 63 -23.74 -43.63 41.42
C ILE A 63 -23.47 -44.00 42.89
N LYS A 64 -23.65 -45.27 43.28
CA LYS A 64 -23.29 -45.73 44.63
C LYS A 64 -21.81 -45.49 44.95
N SER A 65 -20.93 -45.73 43.99
CA SER A 65 -19.49 -45.49 44.15
C SER A 65 -19.15 -44.00 44.29
N LEU A 66 -19.83 -43.15 43.52
CA LEU A 66 -19.70 -41.69 43.61
C LEU A 66 -20.17 -41.16 44.97
N LEU A 67 -21.36 -41.58 45.42
CA LEU A 67 -21.92 -41.18 46.72
C LEU A 67 -20.99 -41.59 47.88
N LYS A 68 -20.41 -42.78 47.80
CA LYS A 68 -19.43 -43.26 48.79
C LYS A 68 -18.16 -42.40 48.81
N ILE A 69 -17.69 -41.92 47.67
CA ILE A 69 -16.54 -41.00 47.61
C ILE A 69 -16.86 -39.64 48.25
N PHE A 70 -18.10 -39.17 48.12
CA PHE A 70 -18.54 -37.93 48.75
C PHE A 70 -18.86 -38.07 50.24
N GLY A 71 -18.64 -39.24 50.85
CA GLY A 71 -18.97 -39.49 52.25
C GLY A 71 -20.48 -39.57 52.54
N ILE A 72 -21.30 -39.72 51.50
CA ILE A 72 -22.77 -39.80 51.63
C ILE A 72 -23.14 -41.27 51.82
N ASN A 73 -23.32 -41.69 53.07
CA ASN A 73 -23.61 -43.09 53.44
C ASN A 73 -25.10 -43.44 53.53
N ASN A 74 -26.02 -42.50 53.29
CA ASN A 74 -27.45 -42.76 53.46
C ASN A 74 -28.15 -43.14 52.16
N SER A 75 -28.84 -44.27 52.24
CA SER A 75 -29.72 -44.85 51.23
C SER A 75 -30.87 -43.91 50.90
N PHE A 76 -30.77 -43.17 49.80
CA PHE A 76 -31.95 -42.57 49.17
C PHE A 76 -32.83 -43.71 48.62
N PRO A 77 -34.02 -43.97 49.20
CA PRO A 77 -34.88 -45.10 48.80
C PRO A 77 -35.31 -45.01 47.33
N GLU A 78 -35.40 -43.78 46.84
CA GLU A 78 -35.71 -43.40 45.45
C GLU A 78 -34.72 -43.99 44.44
N PHE A 79 -33.45 -44.22 44.81
CA PHE A 79 -32.44 -44.76 43.89
C PHE A 79 -32.25 -46.29 44.02
N THR A 80 -32.73 -46.90 45.10
CA THR A 80 -32.56 -48.33 45.37
C THR A 80 -33.66 -49.16 44.72
N ASN A 81 -34.93 -48.75 44.81
CA ASN A 81 -36.08 -49.57 44.41
C ASN A 81 -36.90 -49.06 43.21
N SER A 82 -36.70 -47.83 42.75
CA SER A 82 -37.38 -47.38 41.53
C SER A 82 -36.70 -47.95 40.28
N LEU A 83 -37.51 -48.44 39.33
CA LEU A 83 -37.18 -48.35 37.92
C LEU A 83 -37.01 -46.85 37.66
N TYR A 84 -35.79 -46.41 37.28
CA TYR A 84 -35.52 -45.00 36.96
C TYR A 84 -36.70 -44.40 36.20
N ASP A 85 -37.32 -43.34 36.73
CA ASP A 85 -38.55 -42.70 36.23
C ASP A 85 -38.84 -43.10 34.78
N GLN A 86 -39.70 -44.11 34.61
CA GLN A 86 -40.23 -44.38 33.29
C GLN A 86 -41.02 -43.12 32.93
N PHE A 87 -40.65 -42.48 31.81
CA PHE A 87 -41.53 -41.46 31.23
C PHE A 87 -42.90 -42.10 31.07
N ASP A 88 -43.91 -41.52 31.69
CA ASP A 88 -45.29 -41.98 31.54
C ASP A 88 -45.57 -42.20 30.05
N GLU A 89 -45.97 -43.43 29.66
CA GLU A 89 -46.24 -43.75 28.25
C GLU A 89 -47.37 -42.87 27.68
N ASN A 90 -48.16 -42.28 28.57
CA ASN A 90 -49.12 -41.24 28.25
C ASN A 90 -48.43 -39.88 28.23
N SER A 91 -48.08 -39.42 27.04
CA SER A 91 -47.64 -38.04 26.82
C SER A 91 -48.64 -37.06 27.48
N PRO A 92 -48.21 -36.14 28.37
CA PRO A 92 -49.13 -35.17 28.93
C PRO A 92 -49.73 -34.33 27.79
N LYS A 93 -51.05 -34.45 27.58
CA LYS A 93 -51.79 -33.60 26.66
C LYS A 93 -52.02 -32.25 27.34
N PHE A 94 -51.17 -31.29 27.03
CA PHE A 94 -51.31 -29.93 27.58
C PHE A 94 -52.37 -29.15 26.81
N ASN A 95 -53.61 -29.15 27.32
CA ASN A 95 -54.68 -28.29 26.86
C ASN A 95 -54.79 -27.08 27.79
N ASN A 96 -53.93 -26.06 27.64
CA ASN A 96 -54.24 -24.72 28.15
C ASN A 96 -53.42 -23.63 27.45
N SER A 97 -54.08 -22.52 27.13
CA SER A 97 -53.60 -21.53 26.17
C SER A 97 -52.56 -20.53 26.69
N HIS A 98 -52.34 -20.34 28.00
CA HIS A 98 -51.67 -19.10 28.47
C HIS A 98 -50.61 -19.19 29.59
N GLU A 99 -49.96 -20.33 29.83
CA GLU A 99 -48.73 -20.31 30.66
C GLU A 99 -47.65 -21.24 30.12
N THR A 100 -46.56 -20.66 29.61
CA THR A 100 -45.32 -21.40 29.38
C THR A 100 -44.70 -21.82 30.72
N ARG A 101 -44.92 -23.06 31.14
CA ARG A 101 -44.25 -23.67 32.31
C ARG A 101 -42.97 -24.42 31.96
N LEU A 102 -42.21 -23.93 30.96
CA LEU A 102 -40.80 -24.29 30.85
C LEU A 102 -40.06 -23.50 31.93
N ILE A 103 -40.11 -24.03 33.16
CA ILE A 103 -39.33 -23.50 34.27
C ILE A 103 -37.87 -23.79 33.94
N ASN A 104 -37.09 -22.73 33.76
CA ASN A 104 -35.64 -22.82 33.60
C ASN A 104 -35.01 -23.19 34.96
N ASN A 105 -35.21 -24.43 35.40
CA ASN A 105 -34.45 -25.00 36.49
C ASN A 105 -33.04 -25.22 35.97
N GLY A 106 -32.10 -24.44 36.49
CA GLY A 106 -30.70 -24.48 36.07
C GLY A 106 -30.18 -25.91 36.04
N VAL A 107 -29.93 -26.42 34.84
CA VAL A 107 -29.27 -27.71 34.67
C VAL A 107 -27.81 -27.51 35.08
N PHE A 108 -27.33 -28.23 36.10
CA PHE A 108 -25.89 -28.36 36.36
C PHE A 108 -25.19 -28.71 35.04
N GLY A 109 -24.43 -27.74 34.51
CA GLY A 109 -24.10 -27.56 33.10
C GLY A 109 -24.02 -28.83 32.25
N LEU A 110 -25.04 -29.04 31.43
CA LEU A 110 -25.03 -29.97 30.29
C LEU A 110 -24.16 -29.45 29.14
N TYR A 111 -23.79 -28.17 29.20
CA TYR A 111 -23.00 -27.51 28.19
C TYR A 111 -21.53 -27.75 28.50
N ALA A 112 -20.89 -28.53 27.62
CA ALA A 112 -19.48 -28.35 27.33
C ALA A 112 -19.17 -26.84 27.34
N ASN A 113 -18.25 -26.38 28.18
CA ASN A 113 -17.75 -25.02 28.05
C ASN A 113 -17.40 -24.80 26.56
N SER A 114 -17.74 -23.65 25.98
CA SER A 114 -17.50 -23.35 24.56
C SER A 114 -16.04 -23.56 24.12
N LYS A 115 -15.11 -23.65 25.09
CA LYS A 115 -13.68 -23.91 24.93
C LYS A 115 -13.23 -25.29 25.43
N GLU A 116 -14.13 -26.23 25.71
CA GLU A 116 -13.77 -27.55 26.27
C GLU A 116 -12.81 -28.34 25.37
N SER A 117 -13.02 -28.29 24.05
CA SER A 117 -12.10 -28.90 23.08
C SER A 117 -10.70 -28.29 23.13
N LEU A 118 -10.61 -26.97 23.28
CA LEU A 118 -9.35 -26.24 23.44
C LEU A 118 -8.65 -26.62 24.75
N ILE A 119 -9.39 -26.68 25.85
CA ILE A 119 -8.86 -27.12 27.15
C ILE A 119 -8.31 -28.54 27.04
N SER A 120 -9.02 -29.45 26.36
CA SER A 120 -8.51 -30.81 26.12
C SER A 120 -7.21 -30.84 25.33
N ASP A 121 -7.04 -29.95 24.35
CA ASP A 121 -5.77 -29.83 23.62
C ASP A 121 -4.65 -29.32 24.53
N TYR A 122 -4.89 -28.30 25.36
CA TYR A 122 -3.89 -27.82 26.32
C TYR A 122 -3.48 -28.90 27.32
N VAL A 123 -4.43 -29.65 27.87
CA VAL A 123 -4.14 -30.77 28.76
C VAL A 123 -3.26 -31.81 28.06
N LYS A 124 -3.47 -32.08 26.77
CA LYS A 124 -2.57 -32.95 25.99
C LYS A 124 -1.18 -32.34 25.83
N LEU A 125 -1.08 -31.03 25.56
CA LEU A 125 0.21 -30.34 25.44
C LEU A 125 1.02 -30.38 26.74
N GLU A 126 0.35 -30.31 27.89
CA GLU A 126 1.00 -30.42 29.21
C GLU A 126 1.48 -31.84 29.50
N GLN A 127 0.75 -32.85 29.03
CA GLN A 127 1.00 -34.26 29.36
C GLN A 127 1.89 -34.99 28.35
N THR A 128 1.99 -34.50 27.11
CA THR A 128 2.64 -35.23 26.01
C THR A 128 3.59 -34.35 25.22
N ASN A 129 4.78 -34.87 24.94
CA ASN A 129 5.67 -34.27 23.97
C ASN A 129 5.09 -34.49 22.57
N LEU A 130 4.81 -33.40 21.86
CA LEU A 130 4.34 -33.48 20.49
C LEU A 130 5.46 -33.94 19.56
N THR A 131 5.21 -35.02 18.83
CA THR A 131 6.09 -35.46 17.74
C THR A 131 6.11 -34.40 16.63
N CYS A 132 7.30 -34.16 16.07
CA CYS A 132 7.53 -33.14 15.07
C CYS A 132 8.24 -33.77 13.88
N HIS A 133 7.50 -34.01 12.79
CA HIS A 133 8.07 -34.49 11.52
C HIS A 133 7.66 -33.52 10.42
N PHE A 134 8.60 -32.69 9.98
CA PHE A 134 8.36 -31.65 8.99
C PHE A 134 8.92 -32.01 7.62
N ASP A 135 8.14 -32.73 6.83
CA ASP A 135 8.43 -32.94 5.42
C ASP A 135 7.45 -32.13 4.56
N PHE A 136 7.95 -31.13 3.83
CA PHE A 136 7.13 -30.45 2.83
C PHE A 136 6.98 -31.35 1.61
N PRO A 137 5.76 -31.51 1.05
CA PRO A 137 5.63 -32.19 -0.24
C PRO A 137 6.42 -31.44 -1.31
N LYS A 138 6.86 -32.19 -2.33
CA LYS A 138 7.62 -31.65 -3.47
C LYS A 138 6.88 -30.47 -4.08
N ASP A 139 7.61 -29.40 -4.35
CA ASP A 139 7.10 -28.24 -5.07
C ASP A 139 6.75 -28.64 -6.52
N ASN A 140 5.52 -28.38 -6.95
CA ASN A 140 5.05 -28.73 -8.29
C ASN A 140 4.66 -27.50 -9.14
N ASN A 141 4.86 -26.30 -8.62
CA ASN A 141 4.64 -25.05 -9.34
C ASN A 141 5.79 -24.10 -9.05
N GLU A 142 6.84 -24.12 -9.85
CA GLU A 142 8.05 -23.29 -9.65
C GLU A 142 7.81 -21.78 -9.88
N THR A 143 6.62 -21.39 -10.35
CA THR A 143 6.30 -19.99 -10.66
C THR A 143 5.70 -19.21 -9.47
N LEU A 144 5.55 -17.90 -9.64
CA LEU A 144 4.88 -16.99 -8.68
C LEU A 144 3.40 -16.73 -9.02
N PHE A 145 2.88 -17.35 -10.07
CA PHE A 145 1.49 -17.17 -10.50
C PHE A 145 0.54 -18.01 -9.65
N THR A 146 -0.59 -17.43 -9.26
CA THR A 146 -1.52 -18.01 -8.29
C THR A 146 -2.83 -18.49 -8.88
N GLY A 147 -3.12 -18.20 -10.15
CA GLY A 147 -4.45 -18.42 -10.72
C GLY A 147 -5.41 -17.24 -10.51
N VAL A 148 -5.03 -16.23 -9.74
CA VAL A 148 -5.84 -15.04 -9.46
C VAL A 148 -5.05 -13.80 -9.86
N ALA A 149 -5.70 -12.84 -10.53
CA ALA A 149 -5.09 -11.54 -10.82
C ALA A 149 -4.93 -10.73 -9.53
N LEU A 150 -3.70 -10.38 -9.16
CA LEU A 150 -3.35 -9.69 -7.93
C LEU A 150 -2.73 -8.32 -8.23
N ASP A 151 -2.90 -7.36 -7.33
CA ASP A 151 -2.09 -6.15 -7.37
C ASP A 151 -0.68 -6.40 -6.80
N HIS A 152 0.22 -5.44 -7.01
CA HIS A 152 1.61 -5.49 -6.58
C HIS A 152 1.81 -5.86 -5.10
N SER A 153 0.98 -5.32 -4.19
CA SER A 153 1.11 -5.54 -2.74
C SER A 153 0.61 -6.93 -2.33
N GLN A 154 -0.41 -7.44 -3.02
CA GLN A 154 -0.92 -8.81 -2.87
C GLN A 154 0.05 -9.84 -3.48
N GLN A 155 0.63 -9.55 -4.65
CA GLN A 155 1.63 -10.42 -5.29
C GLN A 155 2.89 -10.58 -4.43
N ARG A 156 3.28 -9.52 -3.72
CA ARG A 156 4.37 -9.56 -2.74
C ARG A 156 4.13 -10.56 -1.61
N VAL A 157 2.88 -10.72 -1.16
CA VAL A 157 2.52 -11.76 -0.15
C VAL A 157 2.84 -13.14 -0.70
N ILE A 158 2.47 -13.43 -1.94
CA ILE A 158 2.72 -14.71 -2.60
C ILE A 158 4.22 -14.98 -2.71
N ARG A 159 5.02 -13.99 -3.14
CA ARG A 159 6.48 -14.11 -3.18
C ARG A 159 7.07 -14.40 -1.80
N SER A 160 6.50 -13.81 -0.75
CA SER A 160 6.95 -14.00 0.64
C SER A 160 6.68 -15.41 1.16
N ILE A 161 5.62 -16.09 0.69
CA ILE A 161 5.30 -17.49 1.06
C ILE A 161 6.46 -18.44 0.74
N ASN A 162 7.23 -18.16 -0.32
CA ASN A 162 8.39 -18.97 -0.71
C ASN A 162 9.62 -18.79 0.20
N GLN A 163 9.68 -17.73 1.01
CA GLN A 163 10.88 -17.38 1.80
C GLN A 163 11.04 -18.16 3.13
N LYS A 164 10.31 -19.27 3.28
CA LYS A 164 10.35 -20.19 4.44
C LYS A 164 10.00 -19.64 5.84
N LYS A 165 9.73 -18.33 6.01
CA LYS A 165 9.23 -17.74 7.27
C LYS A 165 7.70 -17.78 7.38
N ASN A 166 7.18 -17.69 8.60
CA ASN A 166 5.76 -17.36 8.84
C ASN A 166 5.47 -15.93 8.40
N ILE A 167 4.22 -15.64 8.04
CA ILE A 167 3.82 -14.38 7.41
C ILE A 167 2.72 -13.71 8.21
N VAL A 168 2.82 -12.40 8.35
CA VAL A 168 1.72 -11.53 8.78
C VAL A 168 1.26 -10.70 7.59
N ILE A 169 -0.03 -10.74 7.29
CA ILE A 169 -0.66 -9.88 6.28
C ILE A 169 -1.42 -8.78 7.01
N ASN A 170 -0.88 -7.57 6.97
CA ASN A 170 -1.54 -6.37 7.45
C ASN A 170 -2.41 -5.79 6.34
N GLY A 171 -3.70 -6.08 6.39
CA GLY A 171 -4.67 -5.65 5.40
C GLY A 171 -5.71 -4.69 5.98
N PRO A 172 -5.55 -3.37 5.77
CA PRO A 172 -6.55 -2.39 6.12
C PRO A 172 -7.93 -2.68 5.50
N PRO A 173 -9.02 -2.04 5.98
CA PRO A 173 -10.36 -2.30 5.46
C PRO A 173 -10.43 -1.97 3.96
N GLY A 174 -10.92 -2.90 3.14
CA GLY A 174 -11.11 -2.66 1.71
C GLY A 174 -9.89 -2.91 0.82
N THR A 175 -8.80 -3.47 1.35
CA THR A 175 -7.57 -3.74 0.57
C THR A 175 -7.49 -5.13 -0.08
N GLY A 176 -8.60 -5.89 -0.06
CA GLY A 176 -8.65 -7.22 -0.68
C GLY A 176 -8.00 -8.34 0.13
N LYS A 177 -8.05 -8.29 1.47
CA LYS A 177 -7.58 -9.37 2.36
C LYS A 177 -8.07 -10.75 1.95
N SER A 178 -9.38 -10.94 1.85
CA SER A 178 -9.98 -12.24 1.52
C SER A 178 -9.54 -12.71 0.12
N LYS A 179 -9.38 -11.80 -0.85
CA LYS A 179 -8.82 -12.11 -2.18
C LYS A 179 -7.36 -12.58 -2.09
N THR A 180 -6.55 -11.95 -1.24
CA THR A 180 -5.15 -12.32 -1.01
C THR A 180 -5.05 -13.70 -0.35
N LEU A 181 -5.91 -13.98 0.63
CA LEU A 181 -5.99 -15.29 1.27
C LEU A 181 -6.44 -16.37 0.30
N THR A 182 -7.47 -16.12 -0.52
CA THR A 182 -7.88 -17.03 -1.60
C THR A 182 -6.71 -17.33 -2.52
N ALA A 183 -6.02 -16.30 -3.03
CA ALA A 183 -4.87 -16.52 -3.92
C ALA A 183 -3.72 -17.27 -3.23
N SER A 184 -3.50 -17.03 -1.94
CA SER A 184 -2.53 -17.79 -1.13
C SER A 184 -2.92 -19.26 -1.04
N ILE A 185 -4.20 -19.57 -0.78
CA ILE A 185 -4.70 -20.96 -0.74
C ILE A 185 -4.51 -21.64 -2.10
N VAL A 186 -4.91 -20.98 -3.20
CA VAL A 186 -4.77 -21.54 -4.56
C VAL A 186 -3.29 -21.77 -4.89
N TYR A 187 -2.42 -20.81 -4.55
CA TYR A 187 -0.98 -20.96 -4.71
C TYR A 187 -0.44 -22.18 -3.95
N LEU A 188 -0.79 -22.32 -2.68
CA LEU A 188 -0.37 -23.44 -1.83
C LEU A 188 -0.89 -24.79 -2.36
N LEU A 189 -2.14 -24.85 -2.82
CA LEU A 189 -2.70 -26.06 -3.45
C LEU A 189 -1.95 -26.42 -4.74
N SER A 190 -1.57 -25.43 -5.55
CA SER A 190 -0.80 -25.66 -6.79
C SER A 190 0.57 -26.31 -6.51
N LYS A 191 1.20 -25.92 -5.38
CA LYS A 191 2.43 -26.54 -4.87
C LYS A 191 2.19 -27.97 -4.38
N GLY A 192 0.98 -28.28 -3.93
CA GLY A 192 0.57 -29.57 -3.37
C GLY A 192 0.43 -29.56 -1.85
N TYR A 193 0.38 -28.38 -1.23
CA TYR A 193 0.23 -28.20 0.21
C TYR A 193 -1.24 -28.25 0.64
N SER A 194 -1.48 -28.78 1.84
CA SER A 194 -2.75 -28.76 2.55
C SER A 194 -2.88 -27.51 3.43
N CYS A 195 -4.10 -26.97 3.55
CA CYS A 195 -4.37 -25.72 4.25
C CYS A 195 -5.47 -25.89 5.31
N LEU A 196 -5.23 -25.39 6.52
CA LEU A 196 -6.25 -25.17 7.54
C LEU A 196 -6.51 -23.66 7.65
N VAL A 197 -7.73 -23.24 7.36
CA VAL A 197 -8.18 -21.87 7.52
C VAL A 197 -8.97 -21.75 8.82
N VAL A 198 -8.57 -20.82 9.69
CA VAL A 198 -9.19 -20.59 10.99
C VAL A 198 -9.73 -19.17 11.05
N CYS A 199 -11.05 -19.04 11.23
CA CYS A 199 -11.76 -17.78 11.30
C CYS A 199 -12.62 -17.71 12.58
N GLU A 200 -12.71 -16.53 13.20
CA GLU A 200 -13.63 -16.29 14.33
C GLU A 200 -15.10 -16.36 13.88
N LYS A 201 -15.42 -15.67 12.77
CA LYS A 201 -16.79 -15.47 12.28
C LYS A 201 -17.08 -16.37 11.08
N LYS A 202 -18.29 -16.95 11.07
CA LYS A 202 -18.79 -17.75 9.95
C LYS A 202 -18.84 -16.96 8.62
N THR A 203 -19.18 -15.68 8.66
CA THR A 203 -19.23 -14.82 7.47
C THR A 203 -17.88 -14.72 6.75
N ALA A 204 -16.76 -14.62 7.49
CA ALA A 204 -15.42 -14.61 6.90
C ALA A 204 -15.09 -15.95 6.22
N MET A 205 -15.52 -17.06 6.82
CA MET A 205 -15.37 -18.40 6.25
C MET A 205 -16.22 -18.57 4.98
N ASP A 206 -17.46 -18.09 4.97
CA ASP A 206 -18.37 -18.19 3.82
C ASP A 206 -17.81 -17.39 2.63
N VAL A 207 -17.29 -16.17 2.86
CA VAL A 207 -16.63 -15.36 1.80
C VAL A 207 -15.44 -16.09 1.17
N LEU A 208 -14.58 -16.73 1.97
CA LEU A 208 -13.46 -17.50 1.42
C LEU A 208 -13.95 -18.72 0.64
N TYR A 209 -15.01 -19.38 1.08
CA TYR A 209 -15.60 -20.52 0.38
C TYR A 209 -16.21 -20.12 -0.96
N GLU A 210 -16.97 -19.02 -1.02
CA GLU A 210 -17.53 -18.44 -2.25
C GLU A 210 -16.43 -18.04 -3.25
N ASN A 211 -15.34 -17.44 -2.76
CA ASN A 211 -14.19 -17.15 -3.61
C ASN A 211 -13.58 -18.43 -4.22
N MET A 212 -13.48 -19.51 -3.44
CA MET A 212 -13.00 -20.81 -3.96
C MET A 212 -13.98 -21.42 -4.96
N GLU A 213 -15.29 -21.19 -4.80
CA GLU A 213 -16.33 -21.60 -5.73
C GLU A 213 -16.21 -20.91 -7.09
N SER A 214 -15.96 -19.60 -7.11
CA SER A 214 -15.70 -18.86 -8.36
C SER A 214 -14.49 -19.35 -9.16
N LEU A 215 -13.59 -20.11 -8.51
CA LEU A 215 -12.40 -20.71 -9.12
C LEU A 215 -12.57 -22.22 -9.39
N ASN A 216 -13.78 -22.78 -9.24
CA ASN A 216 -14.08 -24.21 -9.37
C ASN A 216 -13.26 -25.11 -8.42
N LEU A 217 -12.92 -24.59 -7.23
CA LEU A 217 -12.15 -25.31 -6.21
C LEU A 217 -12.99 -25.65 -4.97
N GLN A 218 -14.30 -25.35 -4.98
CA GLN A 218 -15.18 -25.59 -3.84
C GLN A 218 -15.19 -27.06 -3.43
N ASP A 219 -15.10 -28.01 -4.35
CA ASP A 219 -15.12 -29.45 -4.07
C ASP A 219 -13.94 -29.95 -3.23
N PHE A 220 -12.87 -29.16 -3.14
CA PHE A 220 -11.68 -29.46 -2.34
C PHE A 220 -11.66 -28.71 -1.00
N CYS A 221 -12.70 -27.91 -0.74
CA CYS A 221 -12.84 -27.10 0.46
C CYS A 221 -13.99 -27.62 1.34
N ILE A 222 -13.84 -27.56 2.66
CA ILE A 222 -14.94 -27.88 3.59
C ILE A 222 -15.03 -26.86 4.74
N PRO A 223 -16.09 -26.03 4.79
CA PRO A 223 -16.33 -25.15 5.92
C PRO A 223 -17.13 -25.86 7.02
N ILE A 224 -16.57 -25.88 8.23
CA ILE A 224 -17.10 -26.54 9.43
C ILE A 224 -17.05 -25.56 10.60
N SER A 225 -18.21 -24.98 10.92
CA SER A 225 -18.40 -24.09 12.08
C SER A 225 -18.86 -24.84 13.33
N GLU A 226 -19.63 -25.91 13.15
CA GLU A 226 -20.23 -26.69 14.23
C GLU A 226 -20.10 -28.19 13.91
N VAL A 227 -19.15 -28.88 14.55
CA VAL A 227 -18.79 -30.28 14.23
C VAL A 227 -19.98 -31.24 14.15
N ARG A 228 -20.93 -31.16 15.09
CA ARG A 228 -22.08 -32.07 15.13
C ARG A 228 -23.07 -31.80 13.99
N LYS A 229 -23.42 -30.52 13.79
CA LYS A 229 -24.39 -30.05 12.80
C LYS A 229 -23.87 -30.20 11.38
N ASP A 230 -22.60 -29.85 11.16
CA ASP A 230 -21.97 -29.86 9.83
C ASP A 230 -21.54 -31.27 9.38
N ARG A 231 -21.62 -32.31 10.25
CA ARG A 231 -21.35 -33.70 9.84
C ARG A 231 -22.13 -34.09 8.59
N ARG A 232 -23.44 -33.76 8.54
CA ARG A 232 -24.29 -34.12 7.40
C ARG A 232 -23.77 -33.48 6.12
N LYS A 233 -23.34 -32.22 6.18
CA LYS A 233 -22.75 -31.47 5.07
C LYS A 233 -21.47 -32.14 4.56
N VAL A 234 -20.54 -32.47 5.46
CA VAL A 234 -19.27 -33.17 5.11
C VAL A 234 -19.55 -34.51 4.44
N VAL A 235 -20.41 -35.33 5.05
CA VAL A 235 -20.73 -36.68 4.56
C VAL A 235 -21.44 -36.61 3.20
N ASN A 236 -22.42 -35.72 3.04
CA ASN A 236 -23.10 -35.55 1.76
C ASN A 236 -22.12 -35.12 0.67
N LYS A 237 -21.24 -34.15 0.97
CA LYS A 237 -20.25 -33.69 0.01
C LYS A 237 -19.30 -34.81 -0.43
N ALA A 238 -18.77 -35.58 0.52
CA ALA A 238 -17.92 -36.73 0.21
C ALA A 238 -18.65 -37.77 -0.65
N ARG A 239 -19.91 -38.07 -0.35
CA ARG A 239 -20.72 -39.02 -1.12
C ARG A 239 -21.00 -38.54 -2.54
N ASN A 240 -21.39 -37.28 -2.71
CA ASN A 240 -21.62 -36.71 -4.04
C ASN A 240 -20.34 -36.80 -4.90
N ILE A 241 -19.18 -36.51 -4.31
CA ILE A 241 -17.88 -36.69 -4.99
C ILE A 241 -17.67 -38.15 -5.42
N ILE A 242 -17.97 -39.12 -4.56
CA ILE A 242 -17.83 -40.56 -4.87
C ILE A 242 -18.81 -40.98 -5.97
N GLU A 243 -20.06 -40.53 -5.90
CA GLU A 243 -21.11 -40.81 -6.89
C GLU A 243 -20.71 -40.26 -8.27
N ASN A 244 -20.19 -39.04 -8.34
CA ASN A 244 -19.70 -38.42 -9.58
C ASN A 244 -18.52 -39.19 -10.21
N ILE A 245 -17.56 -39.62 -9.38
CA ILE A 245 -16.42 -40.44 -9.84
C ILE A 245 -16.93 -41.77 -10.43
N ASN A 246 -17.91 -42.39 -9.78
CA ASN A 246 -18.47 -43.66 -10.24
C ASN A 246 -19.31 -43.51 -11.52
N SER A 247 -20.04 -42.41 -11.70
CA SER A 247 -20.81 -42.14 -12.93
C SER A 247 -19.92 -41.84 -14.13
N GLU A 248 -18.87 -41.04 -13.97
CA GLU A 248 -17.89 -40.78 -15.04
C GLU A 248 -17.14 -42.05 -15.45
N SER A 249 -16.84 -42.93 -14.49
CA SER A 249 -16.17 -44.21 -14.74
C SER A 249 -17.01 -45.27 -15.46
N LYS A 250 -18.33 -45.09 -15.56
CA LYS A 250 -19.24 -46.05 -16.22
C LYS A 250 -19.61 -45.68 -17.67
N LEU A 251 -19.50 -44.40 -18.04
CA LEU A 251 -19.91 -43.90 -19.38
C LEU A 251 -18.74 -43.59 -20.32
N PHE A 252 -17.49 -43.43 -19.83
CA PHE A 252 -16.38 -42.91 -20.65
C PHE A 252 -15.03 -43.62 -20.46
N LYS A 253 -15.02 -44.96 -20.34
CA LYS A 253 -13.77 -45.72 -20.18
C LYS A 253 -12.86 -45.77 -21.42
N SER A 254 -13.28 -45.29 -22.59
CA SER A 254 -12.45 -45.33 -23.82
C SER A 254 -12.00 -43.96 -24.36
N GLU A 255 -12.62 -42.83 -24.00
CA GLU A 255 -12.25 -41.49 -24.55
C GLU A 255 -11.73 -40.46 -23.53
N SER A 256 -11.95 -40.67 -22.23
CA SER A 256 -11.70 -39.63 -21.20
C SER A 256 -10.24 -39.55 -20.71
N GLU A 257 -9.43 -40.59 -20.94
CA GLU A 257 -8.00 -40.56 -20.62
C GLU A 257 -7.20 -39.66 -21.58
N GLU A 258 -7.67 -39.48 -22.82
CA GLU A 258 -7.09 -38.55 -23.79
C GLU A 258 -7.55 -37.10 -23.56
N LYS A 259 -8.83 -36.86 -23.25
CA LYS A 259 -9.37 -35.51 -23.01
C LYS A 259 -8.80 -34.81 -21.77
N ASN A 260 -8.28 -35.55 -20.78
CA ASN A 260 -7.76 -34.99 -19.52
C ASN A 260 -6.24 -34.82 -19.48
N ARG A 261 -5.47 -35.31 -20.46
CA ARG A 261 -4.03 -35.00 -20.55
C ARG A 261 -3.86 -33.64 -21.23
N PHE A 262 -3.43 -32.62 -20.46
CA PHE A 262 -2.93 -31.38 -21.05
C PHE A 262 -1.94 -31.74 -22.16
N SER A 263 -2.25 -31.34 -23.38
CA SER A 263 -1.41 -31.66 -24.53
C SER A 263 0.01 -31.15 -24.28
N LYS A 264 1.01 -31.85 -24.82
CA LYS A 264 2.40 -31.36 -24.74
C LYS A 264 2.49 -29.92 -25.29
N ARG A 265 1.76 -29.66 -26.38
CA ARG A 265 1.58 -28.34 -26.99
C ARG A 265 1.07 -27.27 -26.01
N GLU A 266 0.01 -27.53 -25.25
CA GLU A 266 -0.55 -26.54 -24.30
C GLU A 266 0.44 -26.21 -23.18
N LYS A 267 1.14 -27.23 -22.65
CA LYS A 267 2.19 -27.02 -21.65
C LYS A 267 3.34 -26.18 -22.20
N ASP A 268 3.79 -26.49 -23.42
CA ASP A 268 4.88 -25.79 -24.08
C ASP A 268 4.49 -24.33 -24.37
N ILE A 269 3.26 -24.06 -24.83
CA ILE A 269 2.71 -22.71 -25.04
C ILE A 269 2.70 -21.92 -23.72
N VAL A 270 2.21 -22.52 -22.63
CA VAL A 270 2.17 -21.85 -21.32
C VAL A 270 3.59 -21.57 -20.81
N LYS A 271 4.54 -22.50 -21.02
CA LYS A 271 5.94 -22.32 -20.67
C LYS A 271 6.57 -21.15 -21.43
N GLN A 272 6.38 -21.09 -22.75
CA GLN A 272 6.84 -19.99 -23.61
C GLN A 272 6.24 -18.65 -23.16
N LYS A 273 4.96 -18.61 -22.81
CA LYS A 273 4.30 -17.42 -22.26
C LYS A 273 4.94 -16.95 -20.95
N ILE A 274 5.23 -17.88 -20.03
CA ILE A 274 5.92 -17.57 -18.77
C ILE A 274 7.33 -17.01 -19.04
N GLU A 275 8.09 -17.63 -19.94
CA GLU A 275 9.44 -17.18 -20.33
C GLU A 275 9.38 -15.76 -20.92
N LYS A 276 8.49 -15.51 -21.88
CA LYS A 276 8.25 -14.18 -22.47
C LYS A 276 7.89 -13.12 -21.42
N VAL A 277 6.98 -13.44 -20.49
CA VAL A 277 6.61 -12.52 -19.40
C VAL A 277 7.83 -12.19 -18.55
N ASN A 278 8.61 -13.20 -18.16
CA ASN A 278 9.79 -13.02 -17.33
C ASN A 278 10.89 -12.21 -18.05
N GLU A 279 11.14 -12.47 -19.32
CA GLU A 279 12.11 -11.73 -20.15
C GLU A 279 11.78 -10.23 -20.18
N ILE A 280 10.52 -9.89 -20.47
CA ILE A 280 10.08 -8.50 -20.54
C ILE A 280 10.17 -7.82 -19.17
N VAL A 281 9.72 -8.48 -18.12
CA VAL A 281 9.79 -7.96 -16.74
C VAL A 281 11.25 -7.75 -16.32
N ASN A 282 12.13 -8.68 -16.65
CA ASN A 282 13.57 -8.58 -16.37
C ASN A 282 14.22 -7.44 -17.15
N LEU A 283 13.86 -7.25 -18.42
CA LEU A 283 14.32 -6.14 -19.24
C LEU A 283 13.88 -4.79 -18.65
N ILE A 284 12.59 -4.63 -18.32
CA ILE A 284 12.05 -3.44 -17.64
C ILE A 284 12.81 -3.15 -16.35
N ASN A 285 13.00 -4.17 -15.51
CA ASN A 285 13.71 -4.03 -14.24
C ASN A 285 15.19 -3.65 -14.43
N LYS A 286 15.87 -4.24 -15.43
CA LYS A 286 17.25 -3.90 -15.77
C LYS A 286 17.35 -2.44 -16.23
N THR A 287 16.48 -1.99 -17.13
CA THR A 287 16.42 -0.61 -17.61
C THR A 287 16.16 0.37 -16.46
N LYS A 288 15.15 0.09 -15.63
CA LYS A 288 14.84 0.90 -14.44
C LYS A 288 16.02 1.00 -13.47
N LYS A 289 16.74 -0.10 -13.22
CA LYS A 289 17.94 -0.09 -12.36
C LYS A 289 19.05 0.79 -12.94
N ARG A 290 19.30 0.73 -14.26
CA ARG A 290 20.28 1.59 -14.92
C ARG A 290 19.88 3.06 -14.82
N LEU A 291 18.61 3.38 -15.05
CA LEU A 291 18.05 4.74 -14.93
C LEU A 291 18.13 5.32 -13.50
N ASN A 292 18.18 4.45 -12.48
CA ASN A 292 18.29 4.79 -11.06
C ASN A 292 19.71 4.63 -10.50
N LYS A 293 20.68 4.18 -11.30
CA LYS A 293 22.05 4.01 -10.85
C LYS A 293 22.62 5.39 -10.54
N ASP A 294 23.21 5.54 -9.35
CA ASP A 294 23.97 6.73 -8.99
C ASP A 294 25.24 6.80 -9.85
N LEU A 295 25.47 7.94 -10.49
CA LEU A 295 26.60 8.16 -11.39
C LEU A 295 27.66 9.09 -10.78
N LEU A 296 27.35 9.81 -9.70
CA LEU A 296 28.24 10.81 -9.11
C LEU A 296 28.29 10.75 -7.57
N GLY A 297 27.99 9.58 -6.97
CA GLY A 297 28.09 9.35 -5.51
C GLY A 297 27.18 10.23 -4.63
N THR A 298 26.34 11.06 -5.24
CA THR A 298 25.48 12.08 -4.60
C THR A 298 24.00 11.74 -4.73
N LYS A 299 23.68 10.48 -5.03
CA LYS A 299 22.34 10.03 -5.44
C LYS A 299 21.85 10.74 -6.72
N LYS A 300 22.75 11.29 -7.54
CA LYS A 300 22.41 11.82 -8.87
C LYS A 300 22.30 10.64 -9.83
N THR A 301 21.07 10.28 -10.14
CA THR A 301 20.80 9.17 -11.06
C THR A 301 20.93 9.62 -12.51
N TYR A 302 21.06 8.66 -13.44
CA TYR A 302 20.95 8.94 -14.87
C TYR A 302 19.70 9.80 -15.18
N SER A 303 18.58 9.51 -14.51
CA SER A 303 17.33 10.26 -14.65
C SER A 303 17.48 11.73 -14.23
N ASP A 304 18.18 12.00 -13.13
CA ASP A 304 18.40 13.37 -12.64
C ASP A 304 19.28 14.18 -13.59
N LEU A 305 20.31 13.54 -14.17
CA LEU A 305 21.19 14.18 -15.15
C LEU A 305 20.44 14.50 -16.45
N VAL A 306 19.58 13.60 -16.95
CA VAL A 306 18.76 13.90 -18.15
C VAL A 306 17.82 15.07 -17.91
N VAL A 307 17.15 15.12 -16.75
CA VAL A 307 16.26 16.23 -16.36
C VAL A 307 17.03 17.56 -16.30
N TYR A 308 18.31 17.53 -15.90
CA TYR A 308 19.18 18.70 -15.89
C TYR A 308 19.62 19.14 -17.28
N VAL A 309 20.19 18.23 -18.07
CA VAL A 309 20.79 18.49 -19.39
C VAL A 309 19.73 18.84 -20.44
N ARG A 310 18.55 18.20 -20.36
CA ARG A 310 17.40 18.37 -21.25
C ARG A 310 17.62 17.87 -22.67
N ASN A 311 18.68 18.30 -23.36
CA ASN A 311 18.98 17.93 -24.75
C ASN A 311 20.42 17.45 -24.90
N ASN A 312 20.65 16.50 -25.81
CA ASN A 312 22.00 16.05 -26.11
C ASN A 312 22.74 17.05 -27.03
N ARG A 313 23.38 18.05 -26.42
CA ARG A 313 24.23 19.04 -27.11
C ARG A 313 25.73 18.74 -26.98
N TYR A 314 26.08 17.50 -26.66
CA TYR A 314 27.47 17.13 -26.35
C TYR A 314 28.47 17.54 -27.45
N LYS A 315 28.16 17.23 -28.72
CA LYS A 315 29.02 17.55 -29.87
C LYS A 315 29.15 19.07 -30.07
N GLU A 316 28.02 19.77 -30.09
CA GLU A 316 27.95 21.23 -30.23
C GLU A 316 28.76 21.93 -29.13
N LEU A 317 28.56 21.55 -27.87
CA LEU A 317 29.28 22.12 -26.73
C LEU A 317 30.77 21.75 -26.74
N SER A 318 31.13 20.55 -27.19
CA SER A 318 32.54 20.16 -27.33
C SER A 318 33.27 21.06 -28.33
N ASP A 319 32.61 21.41 -29.44
CA ASP A 319 33.16 22.30 -30.47
C ASP A 319 33.21 23.76 -29.99
N ILE A 320 32.16 24.25 -29.33
CA ILE A 320 32.07 25.63 -28.80
C ILE A 320 33.09 25.86 -27.68
N LEU A 321 33.11 24.96 -26.68
CA LEU A 321 33.92 25.13 -25.48
C LEU A 321 35.39 24.74 -25.71
N LYS A 322 35.69 24.02 -26.80
CA LYS A 322 37.02 23.49 -27.15
C LYS A 322 37.67 22.71 -26.00
N LEU A 323 36.86 21.96 -25.26
CA LEU A 323 37.29 21.15 -24.12
C LEU A 323 37.68 19.74 -24.59
N ASN A 324 38.69 19.16 -23.94
CA ASN A 324 39.08 17.78 -24.16
C ASN A 324 38.71 16.93 -22.94
N SER A 325 37.88 15.90 -23.14
CA SER A 325 37.40 15.05 -22.06
C SER A 325 38.51 14.30 -21.33
N LYS A 326 39.68 14.08 -21.96
CA LYS A 326 40.82 13.39 -21.35
C LYS A 326 41.41 14.10 -20.12
N PHE A 327 41.13 15.40 -19.94
CA PHE A 327 41.59 16.15 -18.77
C PHE A 327 40.70 15.98 -17.54
N TYR A 328 39.62 15.20 -17.66
CA TYR A 328 38.62 15.03 -16.62
C TYR A 328 38.43 13.55 -16.30
N ASN A 329 38.32 13.24 -15.02
CA ASN A 329 38.12 11.89 -14.51
C ASN A 329 36.64 11.54 -14.29
N PHE A 330 35.75 12.54 -14.35
CA PHE A 330 34.30 12.38 -14.19
C PHE A 330 33.89 11.74 -12.86
N THR A 331 34.62 12.07 -11.79
CA THR A 331 34.40 11.54 -10.44
C THR A 331 33.62 12.52 -9.56
N PHE A 332 33.03 12.01 -8.46
CA PHE A 332 32.35 12.85 -7.48
C PHE A 332 33.25 13.96 -6.90
N ASN A 333 34.48 13.62 -6.51
CA ASN A 333 35.40 14.57 -5.89
C ASN A 333 35.80 15.67 -6.89
N GLU A 334 36.04 15.31 -8.15
CA GLU A 334 36.31 16.27 -9.21
C GLU A 334 35.09 17.17 -9.48
N HIS A 335 33.89 16.59 -9.53
CA HIS A 335 32.65 17.33 -9.74
C HIS A 335 32.42 18.40 -8.66
N GLU A 336 32.57 18.06 -7.38
CA GLU A 336 32.44 19.01 -6.26
C GLU A 336 33.55 20.06 -6.30
N TYR A 337 34.78 19.66 -6.61
CA TYR A 337 35.90 20.59 -6.75
C TYR A 337 35.63 21.64 -7.83
N LEU A 338 35.25 21.21 -9.04
CA LEU A 338 34.95 22.10 -10.16
C LEU A 338 33.75 23.00 -9.87
N LYS A 339 32.74 22.48 -9.18
CA LYS A 339 31.57 23.27 -8.77
C LYS A 339 31.96 24.36 -7.78
N ASN A 340 32.74 24.02 -6.75
CA ASN A 340 33.23 25.00 -5.78
C ASN A 340 34.16 26.02 -6.41
N LEU A 341 35.01 25.60 -7.36
CA LEU A 341 35.86 26.49 -8.15
C LEU A 341 35.00 27.51 -8.92
N PHE A 342 33.97 27.04 -9.63
CA PHE A 342 33.08 27.93 -10.37
C PHE A 342 32.23 28.81 -9.46
N ASP A 343 31.69 28.29 -8.35
CA ASP A 343 30.93 29.08 -7.38
C ASP A 343 31.79 30.19 -6.76
N LEU A 344 33.03 29.89 -6.39
CA LEU A 344 33.99 30.85 -5.84
C LEU A 344 34.28 31.98 -6.82
N TYR A 345 34.70 31.66 -8.04
CA TYR A 345 35.09 32.68 -9.02
C TYR A 345 33.88 33.42 -9.63
N THR A 346 32.71 32.78 -9.79
CA THR A 346 31.48 33.49 -10.16
C THR A 346 31.15 34.56 -9.11
N LYS A 347 31.19 34.18 -7.83
CA LYS A 347 30.94 35.12 -6.73
C LYS A 347 31.97 36.24 -6.69
N GLU A 348 33.26 35.92 -6.83
CA GLU A 348 34.34 36.91 -6.88
C GLU A 348 34.13 37.91 -8.04
N PHE A 349 33.80 37.43 -9.24
CA PHE A 349 33.57 38.28 -10.41
C PHE A 349 32.31 39.15 -10.30
N GLU A 350 31.28 38.70 -9.58
CA GLU A 350 30.02 39.44 -9.38
C GLU A 350 30.11 40.46 -8.23
N GLU A 351 30.75 40.10 -7.12
CA GLU A 351 30.78 40.92 -5.90
C GLU A 351 31.97 41.89 -5.84
N THR A 352 33.12 41.54 -6.43
CA THR A 352 34.33 42.37 -6.34
C THR A 352 34.63 43.06 -7.66
N PHE A 353 35.16 42.31 -8.63
CA PHE A 353 35.59 42.82 -9.92
C PHE A 353 35.96 41.62 -10.82
N ASN A 354 35.65 41.70 -12.12
CA ASN A 354 36.04 40.66 -13.08
C ASN A 354 37.36 41.06 -13.78
N PRO A 355 38.51 40.45 -13.42
CA PRO A 355 39.80 40.84 -13.96
C PRO A 355 39.88 40.69 -15.49
N PHE A 356 39.21 39.71 -16.06
CA PHE A 356 39.24 39.45 -17.51
C PHE A 356 38.45 40.46 -18.34
N LYS A 357 37.56 41.24 -17.72
CA LYS A 357 36.86 42.38 -18.34
C LYS A 357 37.58 43.71 -18.11
N SER A 358 38.86 43.67 -17.73
CA SER A 358 39.64 44.84 -17.35
C SER A 358 41.07 44.84 -17.94
N LEU A 359 41.95 45.68 -17.38
CA LEU A 359 43.37 45.81 -17.70
C LEU A 359 44.17 44.50 -17.64
N TYR A 360 43.72 43.49 -16.90
CA TYR A 360 44.47 42.23 -16.75
C TYR A 360 44.87 41.60 -18.08
N THR A 361 44.00 41.70 -19.09
CA THR A 361 44.25 41.13 -20.43
C THR A 361 45.19 41.97 -21.30
N ILE A 362 45.38 43.23 -20.90
CA ILE A 362 46.19 44.23 -21.59
C ILE A 362 47.61 44.24 -21.02
N LEU A 363 47.76 44.06 -19.71
CA LEU A 363 49.02 44.13 -18.99
C LEU A 363 49.90 42.90 -19.24
N ASN A 364 51.21 43.13 -19.36
CA ASN A 364 52.20 42.07 -19.33
C ASN A 364 52.25 41.42 -17.93
N PRO A 365 52.20 40.07 -17.80
CA PRO A 365 52.28 39.38 -16.51
C PRO A 365 53.44 39.82 -15.60
N LYS A 366 54.59 40.18 -16.19
CA LYS A 366 55.78 40.65 -15.43
C LYS A 366 55.53 41.95 -14.66
N ILE A 367 54.49 42.71 -14.99
CA ILE A 367 54.15 43.96 -14.30
C ILE A 367 53.66 43.68 -12.88
N PHE A 368 53.04 42.53 -12.63
CA PHE A 368 52.53 42.17 -11.30
C PHE A 368 53.66 41.87 -10.29
N GLU A 369 54.92 41.78 -10.72
CA GLU A 369 56.10 41.73 -9.84
C GLU A 369 56.32 43.08 -9.11
N LYS A 370 55.89 44.20 -9.68
CA LYS A 370 56.05 45.56 -9.11
C LYS A 370 55.10 45.81 -7.95
N ASN A 371 55.43 46.78 -7.09
CA ASN A 371 54.49 47.28 -6.07
C ASN A 371 53.56 48.37 -6.66
N GLU A 372 52.45 48.65 -5.96
CA GLU A 372 51.43 49.61 -6.42
C GLU A 372 51.99 51.01 -6.66
N ASN A 373 52.90 51.47 -5.79
CA ASN A 373 53.50 52.80 -5.91
C ASN A 373 54.37 52.91 -7.17
N GLU A 374 55.15 51.87 -7.49
CA GLU A 374 55.95 51.79 -8.72
C GLU A 374 55.07 51.74 -9.96
N PHE A 375 54.00 50.93 -9.93
CA PHE A 375 53.04 50.84 -11.03
C PHE A 375 52.35 52.18 -11.26
N ASN A 376 51.80 52.80 -10.22
CA ASN A 376 51.11 54.09 -10.32
C ASN A 376 52.03 55.21 -10.81
N LYS A 377 53.29 55.24 -10.36
CA LYS A 377 54.29 56.20 -10.86
C LYS A 377 54.54 55.99 -12.36
N LEU A 378 54.77 54.75 -12.78
CA LEU A 378 55.01 54.38 -14.17
C LEU A 378 53.82 54.73 -15.09
N ILE A 379 52.60 54.39 -14.68
CA ILE A 379 51.41 54.67 -15.49
C ILE A 379 51.12 56.16 -15.56
N ARG A 380 51.29 56.92 -14.47
CA ARG A 380 51.15 58.38 -14.48
C ARG A 380 52.17 59.03 -15.41
N SER A 381 53.44 58.62 -15.35
CA SER A 381 54.46 59.18 -16.23
C SER A 381 54.15 58.88 -17.70
N LEU A 382 53.82 57.62 -18.03
CA LEU A 382 53.52 57.22 -19.40
C LEU A 382 52.26 57.91 -19.96
N TYR A 383 51.20 58.01 -19.17
CA TYR A 383 49.97 58.66 -19.62
C TYR A 383 50.17 60.15 -19.87
N HIS A 384 50.73 60.89 -18.90
CA HIS A 384 50.96 62.32 -19.07
C HIS A 384 51.98 62.65 -20.17
N GLU A 385 52.99 61.79 -20.37
CA GLU A 385 54.02 62.01 -21.39
C GLU A 385 53.52 61.73 -22.82
N TYR A 386 52.67 60.71 -23.02
CA TYR A 386 52.32 60.23 -24.36
C TYR A 386 50.86 60.42 -24.77
N HIS A 387 49.91 60.65 -23.86
CA HIS A 387 48.48 60.77 -24.21
C HIS A 387 48.18 61.98 -25.11
N GLU A 388 48.61 63.17 -24.69
CA GLU A 388 48.45 64.41 -25.48
C GLU A 388 49.25 64.35 -26.78
N LYS A 389 50.45 63.76 -26.75
CA LYS A 389 51.27 63.58 -27.96
C LYS A 389 50.58 62.69 -28.98
N LEU A 390 49.97 61.58 -28.55
CA LEU A 390 49.22 60.68 -29.44
C LEU A 390 47.91 61.31 -29.94
N ASN A 391 47.21 62.11 -29.12
CA ASN A 391 46.04 62.88 -29.56
C ASN A 391 46.40 63.92 -30.63
N ASN A 392 47.47 64.68 -30.40
CA ASN A 392 47.97 65.65 -31.38
C ASN A 392 48.42 64.96 -32.67
N LEU A 393 49.09 63.81 -32.55
CA LEU A 393 49.51 63.00 -33.69
C LEU A 393 48.29 62.47 -34.49
N LYS A 394 47.22 62.07 -33.81
CA LYS A 394 45.95 61.69 -34.44
C LYS A 394 45.33 62.87 -35.19
N ASN A 395 45.27 64.05 -34.58
CA ASN A 395 44.69 65.25 -35.20
C ASN A 395 45.49 65.70 -36.43
N LYS A 396 46.83 65.68 -36.35
CA LYS A 396 47.71 65.91 -37.50
C LYS A 396 47.44 64.92 -38.63
N LEU A 397 47.30 63.63 -38.29
CA LEU A 397 46.97 62.60 -39.26
C LEU A 397 45.59 62.85 -39.88
N ASP A 398 44.55 63.11 -39.08
CA ASP A 398 43.20 63.36 -39.57
C ASP A 398 43.13 64.58 -40.51
N LEU A 399 43.91 65.64 -40.24
CA LEU A 399 44.05 66.81 -41.12
C LEU A 399 44.77 66.49 -42.44
N SER A 400 45.90 65.76 -42.38
CA SER A 400 46.68 65.35 -43.57
C SER A 400 45.94 64.38 -44.51
N LEU A 401 44.76 63.91 -44.06
CA LEU A 401 43.92 62.94 -44.72
C LEU A 401 42.68 63.56 -45.39
N ILE A 402 42.38 64.84 -45.16
CA ILE A 402 41.23 65.53 -45.76
C ILE A 402 41.40 65.58 -47.28
N GLY A 403 40.46 65.00 -48.03
CA GLY A 403 40.46 64.97 -49.51
C GLY A 403 41.08 63.72 -50.15
N LYS A 404 41.60 62.76 -49.38
CA LYS A 404 42.14 61.48 -49.90
C LYS A 404 41.04 60.39 -49.98
N SER A 405 41.23 59.36 -50.80
CA SER A 405 40.24 58.27 -50.99
C SER A 405 40.40 57.15 -49.96
N ASN A 406 39.31 56.60 -49.40
CA ASN A 406 39.29 55.52 -48.39
C ASN A 406 40.17 54.30 -48.72
N PHE A 407 40.40 54.03 -50.01
CA PHE A 407 41.30 52.96 -50.46
C PHE A 407 42.78 53.27 -50.15
N ALA A 408 43.22 54.51 -50.35
CA ALA A 408 44.57 54.94 -49.98
C ALA A 408 44.81 54.76 -48.47
N PHE A 409 43.85 55.12 -47.62
CA PHE A 409 43.95 54.99 -46.15
C PHE A 409 44.25 53.57 -45.68
N LYS A 410 43.59 52.56 -46.27
CA LYS A 410 43.70 51.16 -45.82
C LYS A 410 45.08 50.55 -46.11
N TYR A 411 45.77 51.03 -47.14
CA TYR A 411 47.04 50.48 -47.62
C TYR A 411 48.25 51.42 -47.45
N MET A 412 48.10 52.58 -46.79
CA MET A 412 49.20 53.54 -46.55
C MET A 412 50.38 53.00 -45.71
N ASN A 413 50.19 51.91 -44.98
CA ASN A 413 51.28 51.22 -44.30
C ASN A 413 52.20 50.43 -45.25
N TYR A 414 51.79 50.25 -46.51
CA TYR A 414 52.44 49.39 -47.51
C TYR A 414 52.86 50.12 -48.78
N SER A 415 52.51 51.40 -48.97
CA SER A 415 53.06 52.22 -50.05
C SER A 415 54.33 52.93 -49.57
N GLU A 416 55.43 52.80 -50.31
CA GLU A 416 56.63 53.62 -50.09
C GLU A 416 56.25 55.10 -50.12
N ALA A 417 56.60 55.80 -49.04
CA ALA A 417 56.14 57.14 -48.74
C ALA A 417 56.46 58.12 -49.88
N LYS A 418 55.43 58.54 -50.62
CA LYS A 418 55.51 59.75 -51.48
C LYS A 418 55.00 61.01 -50.79
N ASP A 419 54.53 60.88 -49.54
CA ASP A 419 53.95 61.97 -48.76
C ASP A 419 54.80 62.20 -47.50
N GLU A 420 55.59 63.27 -47.51
CA GLU A 420 56.57 63.59 -46.47
C GLU A 420 55.92 63.79 -45.09
N GLU A 421 54.72 64.38 -45.04
CA GLU A 421 54.00 64.62 -43.79
C GLU A 421 53.55 63.31 -43.13
N ILE A 422 53.06 62.35 -43.93
CA ILE A 422 52.61 61.05 -43.43
C ILE A 422 53.81 60.19 -43.01
N GLY A 423 54.92 60.25 -43.75
CA GLY A 423 56.18 59.61 -43.38
C GLY A 423 56.71 60.12 -42.03
N ALA A 424 56.65 61.44 -41.80
CA ALA A 424 57.01 62.05 -40.52
C ALA A 424 56.10 61.55 -39.37
N ILE A 425 54.78 61.51 -39.59
CA ILE A 425 53.82 61.00 -38.60
C ILE A 425 54.05 59.51 -38.28
N GLN A 426 54.38 58.68 -39.28
CA GLN A 426 54.72 57.27 -39.08
C GLN A 426 55.97 57.10 -38.23
N ASN A 427 57.01 57.91 -38.47
CA ASN A 427 58.24 57.86 -37.70
C ASN A 427 58.04 58.35 -36.27
N GLU A 428 57.28 59.43 -36.08
CA GLU A 428 56.93 59.96 -34.75
C GLU A 428 56.07 58.95 -33.95
N TYR A 429 55.11 58.27 -34.60
CA TYR A 429 54.38 57.15 -33.99
C TYR A 429 55.30 55.98 -33.61
N ARG A 430 56.20 55.54 -34.51
CA ARG A 430 57.15 54.45 -34.22
C ARG A 430 58.07 54.80 -33.05
N PHE A 431 58.48 56.06 -32.95
CA PHE A 431 59.28 56.55 -31.84
C PHE A 431 58.52 56.44 -30.51
N TYR A 432 57.28 56.94 -30.44
CA TYR A 432 56.43 56.81 -29.24
C TYR A 432 56.15 55.34 -28.88
N LEU A 433 55.79 54.51 -29.86
CA LEU A 433 55.53 53.09 -29.65
C LEU A 433 56.77 52.36 -29.10
N ASN A 434 57.97 52.60 -29.66
CA ASN A 434 59.20 51.96 -29.18
C ASN A 434 59.56 52.39 -27.75
N LYS A 435 59.36 53.67 -27.41
CA LYS A 435 59.55 54.15 -26.03
C LYS A 435 58.59 53.48 -25.05
N ILE A 436 57.32 53.34 -25.40
CA ILE A 436 56.33 52.67 -24.55
C ILE A 436 56.63 51.17 -24.44
N LYS A 437 57.05 50.51 -25.53
CA LYS A 437 57.45 49.09 -25.54
C LYS A 437 58.61 48.77 -24.61
N ASN A 438 59.58 49.69 -24.45
CA ASN A 438 60.70 49.49 -23.55
C ASN A 438 60.28 49.28 -22.08
N TYR A 439 59.09 49.74 -21.70
CA TYR A 439 58.53 49.50 -20.36
C TYR A 439 57.82 48.15 -20.21
N ASN A 440 57.78 47.32 -21.27
CA ASN A 440 57.11 46.01 -21.31
C ASN A 440 55.67 46.05 -20.80
N LEU A 441 54.95 47.15 -21.07
CA LEU A 441 53.63 47.40 -20.48
C LEU A 441 52.54 46.45 -21.03
N PHE A 442 52.60 46.14 -22.33
CA PHE A 442 51.54 45.40 -23.00
C PHE A 442 51.83 43.90 -23.07
N HIS A 443 50.78 43.09 -22.96
CA HIS A 443 50.83 41.69 -23.32
C HIS A 443 51.06 41.56 -24.84
N LYS A 444 51.85 40.55 -25.25
CA LYS A 444 52.25 40.34 -26.66
C LYS A 444 51.09 40.26 -27.65
N SER A 445 49.92 39.79 -27.20
CA SER A 445 48.71 39.76 -28.03
C SER A 445 48.18 41.15 -28.39
N ILE A 446 48.32 42.14 -27.51
CA ILE A 446 47.93 43.53 -27.75
C ILE A 446 48.91 44.17 -28.73
N GLU A 447 50.20 43.92 -28.57
CA GLU A 447 51.21 44.40 -29.53
C GLU A 447 50.93 43.90 -30.95
N ASN A 448 50.57 42.62 -31.09
CA ASN A 448 50.17 42.05 -32.38
C ASN A 448 48.90 42.70 -32.94
N LYS A 449 47.89 42.98 -32.10
CA LYS A 449 46.66 43.68 -32.52
C LYS A 449 46.94 45.10 -33.01
N ILE A 450 47.76 45.85 -32.28
CA ILE A 450 48.18 47.21 -32.66
C ILE A 450 48.96 47.15 -33.99
N ASN A 451 49.81 46.14 -34.19
CA ASN A 451 50.58 46.04 -35.43
C ASN A 451 49.74 45.69 -36.67
N ALA A 452 48.60 45.02 -36.49
CA ALA A 452 47.76 44.46 -37.55
C ALA A 452 46.77 45.46 -38.20
N VAL A 453 46.61 46.66 -37.66
CA VAL A 453 45.66 47.68 -38.17
C VAL A 453 46.37 48.80 -38.94
N ASP A 454 45.62 49.66 -39.64
CA ASP A 454 46.18 50.84 -40.31
C ASP A 454 46.70 51.88 -39.29
N LEU A 455 47.61 52.79 -39.72
CA LEU A 455 48.27 53.76 -38.85
C LEU A 455 47.31 54.57 -37.97
N ARG A 456 46.18 55.01 -38.53
CA ARG A 456 45.17 55.79 -37.81
C ARG A 456 44.58 54.98 -36.67
N GLN A 457 44.20 53.74 -36.95
CA GLN A 457 43.74 52.80 -35.93
C GLN A 457 44.85 52.41 -34.93
N LYS A 458 46.13 52.35 -35.35
CA LYS A 458 47.26 52.08 -34.43
C LYS A 458 47.36 53.16 -33.36
N ILE A 459 47.32 54.43 -33.76
CA ILE A 459 47.40 55.58 -32.86
C ILE A 459 46.20 55.60 -31.91
N ILE A 460 44.99 55.37 -32.45
CA ILE A 460 43.75 55.32 -31.65
C ILE A 460 43.82 54.20 -30.61
N LEU A 461 44.16 52.97 -31.01
CA LEU A 461 44.22 51.82 -30.09
C LEU A 461 45.31 51.97 -29.03
N LEU A 462 46.52 52.43 -29.41
CA LEU A 462 47.59 52.64 -28.45
C LEU A 462 47.20 53.70 -27.41
N ASN A 463 46.58 54.80 -27.87
CA ASN A 463 46.15 55.86 -26.98
C ASN A 463 44.97 55.44 -26.09
N SER A 464 44.02 54.67 -26.63
CA SER A 464 42.89 54.15 -25.84
C SER A 464 43.37 53.18 -24.76
N TYR A 465 44.31 52.28 -25.07
CA TYR A 465 44.85 51.37 -24.06
C TYR A 465 45.66 52.09 -22.97
N LEU A 466 46.45 53.12 -23.31
CA LEU A 466 47.13 53.92 -22.29
C LEU A 466 46.14 54.67 -21.38
N LYS A 467 45.07 55.21 -21.97
CA LYS A 467 44.00 55.87 -21.22
C LYS A 467 43.27 54.90 -20.30
N GLU A 468 42.89 53.74 -20.82
CA GLU A 468 42.24 52.68 -20.04
C GLU A 468 43.13 52.26 -18.86
N ILE A 469 44.42 51.99 -19.09
CA ILE A 469 45.37 51.62 -18.03
C ILE A 469 45.48 52.72 -16.95
N PHE A 470 45.45 53.99 -17.36
CA PHE A 470 45.52 55.11 -16.43
C PHE A 470 44.24 55.32 -15.61
N GLU A 471 43.08 55.07 -16.21
CA GLU A 471 41.77 55.18 -15.56
C GLU A 471 41.58 54.07 -14.50
N PHE A 472 41.95 52.84 -14.82
CA PHE A 472 41.80 51.67 -13.93
C PHE A 472 43.05 51.37 -13.07
N LYS A 473 44.01 52.30 -12.96
CA LYS A 473 45.28 52.06 -12.24
C LYS A 473 45.11 51.72 -10.75
N ASN A 474 44.03 52.22 -10.14
CA ASN A 474 43.73 51.99 -8.72
C ASN A 474 43.31 50.55 -8.43
N ASP A 475 42.97 49.76 -9.46
CA ASP A 475 42.59 48.34 -9.31
C ASP A 475 43.81 47.40 -9.27
N PHE A 476 45.03 47.93 -9.32
CA PHE A 476 46.27 47.15 -9.44
C PHE A 476 46.45 46.10 -8.34
N ASN A 477 46.13 46.43 -7.07
CA ASN A 477 46.26 45.47 -5.97
C ASN A 477 45.28 44.29 -6.08
N ASN A 478 44.05 44.56 -6.52
CA ASN A 478 43.05 43.52 -6.77
C ASN A 478 43.51 42.62 -7.93
N LEU A 479 44.01 43.21 -9.01
CA LEU A 479 44.57 42.48 -10.15
C LEU A 479 45.82 41.67 -9.79
N LYS A 480 46.71 42.21 -8.95
CA LYS A 480 47.91 41.51 -8.47
C LYS A 480 47.55 40.32 -7.58
N THR A 481 46.60 40.50 -6.67
CA THR A 481 46.10 39.42 -5.80
C THR A 481 45.48 38.31 -6.63
N PHE A 482 44.62 38.67 -7.59
CA PHE A 482 44.07 37.72 -8.54
C PHE A 482 45.15 37.02 -9.36
N HIS A 483 46.16 37.74 -9.87
CA HIS A 483 47.25 37.16 -10.65
C HIS A 483 48.01 36.08 -9.86
N LEU A 484 48.31 36.34 -8.60
CA LEU A 484 48.99 35.38 -7.71
C LEU A 484 48.15 34.12 -7.51
N LEU A 485 46.85 34.26 -7.25
CA LEU A 485 45.95 33.12 -7.07
C LEU A 485 45.72 32.35 -8.38
N TYR A 486 45.60 33.05 -9.50
CA TYR A 486 45.39 32.48 -10.83
C TYR A 486 46.61 31.70 -11.32
N THR A 487 47.83 32.21 -11.11
CA THR A 487 49.07 31.54 -11.54
C THR A 487 49.42 30.30 -10.72
N GLN A 488 48.91 30.18 -9.48
CA GLN A 488 49.03 28.97 -8.67
C GLN A 488 48.16 27.81 -9.18
N LYS A 489 47.20 28.07 -10.07
CA LYS A 489 46.32 27.06 -10.67
C LYS A 489 47.01 26.35 -11.83
N ASN A 490 46.60 25.12 -12.10
CA ASN A 490 47.11 24.38 -13.27
C ASN A 490 46.56 24.97 -14.58
N GLU A 491 47.16 24.58 -15.72
CA GLU A 491 46.81 25.15 -17.04
C GLU A 491 45.31 24.98 -17.40
N ASN A 492 44.71 23.85 -17.02
CA ASN A 492 43.31 23.58 -17.28
C ASN A 492 42.40 24.47 -16.43
N GLU A 493 42.68 24.61 -15.13
CA GLU A 493 41.95 25.49 -14.23
C GLU A 493 42.03 26.96 -14.66
N GLN A 494 43.23 27.40 -15.05
CA GLN A 494 43.44 28.74 -15.59
C GLN A 494 42.57 28.98 -16.83
N TYR A 495 42.52 28.00 -17.75
CA TYR A 495 41.64 28.06 -18.92
C TYR A 495 40.16 28.18 -18.52
N LEU A 496 39.69 27.36 -17.58
CA LEU A 496 38.30 27.38 -17.11
C LEU A 496 37.93 28.71 -16.45
N ILE A 497 38.77 29.23 -15.56
CA ILE A 497 38.56 30.51 -14.86
C ILE A 497 38.53 31.66 -15.87
N LYS A 498 39.44 31.65 -16.84
CA LYS A 498 39.46 32.64 -17.92
C LYS A 498 38.18 32.63 -18.74
N LYS A 499 37.72 31.44 -19.15
CA LYS A 499 36.47 31.28 -19.91
C LYS A 499 35.25 31.74 -19.12
N LEU A 500 35.17 31.39 -17.84
CA LEU A 500 34.14 31.86 -16.91
C LEU A 500 34.09 33.40 -16.81
N GLY A 501 35.26 34.06 -16.86
CA GLY A 501 35.35 35.52 -16.83
C GLY A 501 34.84 36.22 -18.09
N PHE A 502 34.97 35.61 -19.26
CA PHE A 502 34.53 36.20 -20.53
C PHE A 502 33.08 35.86 -20.90
N GLU A 503 32.68 34.62 -20.65
CA GLU A 503 31.44 34.04 -21.17
C GLU A 503 30.43 33.85 -20.03
N ALA A 504 29.34 34.62 -20.04
CA ALA A 504 28.35 34.63 -18.95
C ALA A 504 27.69 33.26 -18.71
N ASN A 505 27.51 32.45 -19.76
CA ASN A 505 26.87 31.13 -19.69
C ASN A 505 27.86 29.96 -19.62
N PHE A 506 29.18 30.22 -19.54
CA PHE A 506 30.19 29.16 -19.60
C PHE A 506 30.01 28.11 -18.52
N LYS A 507 29.67 28.51 -17.29
CA LYS A 507 29.40 27.61 -16.17
C LYS A 507 28.27 26.63 -16.47
N THR A 508 27.17 27.12 -17.03
CA THR A 508 26.02 26.28 -17.38
C THR A 508 26.37 25.33 -18.52
N ASP A 509 27.01 25.87 -19.57
CA ASP A 509 27.40 25.12 -20.76
C ASP A 509 28.45 24.04 -20.44
N PHE A 510 29.43 24.35 -19.58
CA PHE A 510 30.42 23.40 -19.10
C PHE A 510 29.78 22.23 -18.36
N PHE A 511 28.88 22.49 -17.40
CA PHE A 511 28.22 21.40 -16.67
C PHE A 511 27.23 20.62 -17.54
N GLU A 512 26.61 21.26 -18.53
CA GLU A 512 25.82 20.55 -19.55
C GLU A 512 26.70 19.59 -20.36
N TRP A 513 27.87 20.04 -20.83
CA TRP A 513 28.85 19.20 -21.51
C TRP A 513 29.38 18.07 -20.61
N TYR A 514 29.76 18.40 -19.36
CA TYR A 514 30.32 17.45 -18.39
C TYR A 514 29.33 16.32 -18.07
N TYR A 515 28.07 16.66 -17.77
CA TYR A 515 27.04 15.65 -17.52
C TYR A 515 26.64 14.90 -18.79
N SER A 516 26.66 15.54 -19.97
CA SER A 516 26.40 14.87 -21.24
C SER A 516 27.45 13.79 -21.55
N HIS A 517 28.71 14.03 -21.19
CA HIS A 517 29.78 13.02 -21.27
C HIS A 517 29.47 11.81 -20.37
N ILE A 518 29.14 12.04 -19.10
CA ILE A 518 28.77 10.99 -18.15
C ILE A 518 27.57 10.17 -18.65
N LEU A 519 26.57 10.84 -19.22
CA LEU A 519 25.40 10.19 -19.81
C LEU A 519 25.76 9.34 -21.04
N SER A 520 26.72 9.79 -21.85
CA SER A 520 27.26 9.04 -22.99
C SER A 520 28.01 7.79 -22.56
N ASP A 521 28.88 7.88 -21.55
CA ASP A 521 29.62 6.72 -21.02
C ASP A 521 28.70 5.70 -20.34
N ASN A 522 27.56 6.16 -19.83
CA ASN A 522 26.54 5.32 -19.21
C ASN A 522 25.31 5.13 -20.10
N PHE A 523 25.49 5.16 -21.43
CA PHE A 523 24.41 5.11 -22.42
C PHE A 523 23.38 4.01 -22.15
N ILE A 524 22.10 4.36 -22.16
CA ILE A 524 20.97 3.43 -22.02
C ILE A 524 20.21 3.43 -23.34
N ASP A 525 20.07 2.24 -23.94
CA ASP A 525 19.35 2.05 -25.20
C ASP A 525 17.90 2.56 -25.11
N ASN A 526 17.35 2.90 -26.27
CA ASN A 526 15.95 3.24 -26.39
C ASN A 526 15.10 2.03 -26.00
N PHE A 527 14.13 2.27 -25.14
CA PHE A 527 13.25 1.28 -24.57
C PHE A 527 11.82 1.77 -24.74
N ASP A 528 11.14 1.29 -25.77
CA ASP A 528 9.74 1.66 -26.00
C ASP A 528 8.83 0.68 -25.28
N PHE A 529 8.40 1.06 -24.09
CA PHE A 529 7.41 0.31 -23.31
C PHE A 529 6.32 1.25 -22.81
N ASN A 530 5.30 1.44 -23.65
CA ASN A 530 4.20 2.40 -23.46
C ASN A 530 2.82 1.77 -23.27
N GLY A 531 2.78 0.48 -22.94
CA GLY A 531 1.56 -0.22 -22.53
C GLY A 531 0.54 -0.52 -23.63
N PHE A 532 0.76 -0.16 -24.91
CA PHE A 532 -0.26 -0.34 -25.97
C PHE A 532 0.23 -0.77 -27.35
N ASP A 533 1.54 -0.91 -27.61
CA ASP A 533 1.96 -1.59 -28.84
C ASP A 533 1.73 -3.10 -28.71
N LYS A 534 1.49 -3.78 -29.85
CA LYS A 534 0.95 -5.15 -29.98
C LYS A 534 1.41 -6.17 -28.93
N GLY A 535 2.62 -6.05 -28.37
CA GLY A 535 3.14 -6.94 -27.31
C GLY A 535 2.53 -6.81 -25.90
N TYR A 536 1.74 -5.77 -25.56
CA TYR A 536 1.26 -5.56 -24.17
C TYR A 536 -0.08 -6.25 -23.82
N HIS A 537 -1.09 -6.11 -24.69
CA HIS A 537 -2.34 -6.89 -24.55
C HIS A 537 -2.04 -8.38 -24.53
N ASP A 538 -1.02 -8.81 -25.28
CA ASP A 538 -0.51 -10.17 -25.24
C ASP A 538 -0.06 -10.58 -23.83
N ILE A 539 0.62 -9.73 -23.06
CA ILE A 539 1.11 -10.11 -21.72
C ILE A 539 -0.02 -10.31 -20.72
N GLU A 540 -1.02 -9.41 -20.69
CA GLU A 540 -2.15 -9.57 -19.78
C GLU A 540 -2.96 -10.82 -20.14
N LEU A 541 -3.18 -11.05 -21.44
CA LEU A 541 -3.81 -12.27 -21.94
C LEU A 541 -2.95 -13.52 -21.63
N ASP A 542 -1.64 -13.41 -21.75
CA ASP A 542 -0.69 -14.48 -21.41
C ASP A 542 -0.75 -14.81 -19.93
N VAL A 543 -0.71 -13.81 -19.04
CA VAL A 543 -0.83 -13.98 -17.59
C VAL A 543 -2.19 -14.58 -17.22
N ASN A 544 -3.28 -14.12 -17.83
CA ASN A 544 -4.61 -14.67 -17.60
C ASN A 544 -4.71 -16.12 -18.08
N HIS A 545 -4.09 -16.45 -19.21
CA HIS A 545 -4.02 -17.82 -19.72
C HIS A 545 -3.17 -18.72 -18.80
N VAL A 546 -2.01 -18.24 -18.36
CA VAL A 546 -1.14 -18.93 -17.39
C VAL A 546 -1.87 -19.19 -16.08
N ASN A 547 -2.54 -18.18 -15.53
CA ASN A 547 -3.34 -18.30 -14.31
C ASN A 547 -4.47 -19.34 -14.47
N SER A 548 -5.22 -19.27 -15.57
CA SER A 548 -6.29 -20.23 -15.87
C SER A 548 -5.75 -21.65 -15.99
N PHE A 549 -4.60 -21.82 -16.65
CA PHE A 549 -3.91 -23.11 -16.76
C PHE A 549 -3.45 -23.65 -15.40
N ILE A 550 -2.90 -22.80 -14.53
CA ILE A 550 -2.46 -23.20 -13.18
C ILE A 550 -3.63 -23.70 -12.34
N VAL A 551 -4.79 -23.04 -12.40
CA VAL A 551 -6.01 -23.50 -11.69
C VAL A 551 -6.43 -24.86 -12.23
N LYS A 552 -6.56 -25.03 -13.55
CA LYS A 552 -6.92 -26.31 -14.18
C LYS A 552 -5.94 -27.43 -13.81
N LYS A 553 -4.63 -27.16 -13.87
CA LYS A 553 -3.56 -28.10 -13.50
C LYS A 553 -3.66 -28.49 -12.02
N THR A 554 -3.98 -27.53 -11.16
CA THR A 554 -4.18 -27.75 -9.72
C THR A 554 -5.39 -28.65 -9.46
N VAL A 555 -6.55 -28.36 -10.05
CA VAL A 555 -7.77 -29.18 -9.94
C VAL A 555 -7.47 -30.63 -10.33
N LYS A 556 -6.85 -30.85 -11.50
CA LYS A 556 -6.49 -32.19 -11.95
C LYS A 556 -5.63 -32.95 -10.93
N LYS A 557 -4.59 -32.30 -10.41
CA LYS A 557 -3.69 -32.89 -9.42
C LYS A 557 -4.41 -33.22 -8.10
N LEU A 558 -5.36 -32.39 -7.69
CA LEU A 558 -6.17 -32.66 -6.50
C LEU A 558 -7.10 -33.85 -6.71
N ILE A 559 -7.65 -34.04 -7.92
CA ILE A 559 -8.40 -35.25 -8.30
C ILE A 559 -7.48 -36.48 -8.24
N ASP A 560 -6.27 -36.42 -8.80
CA ASP A 560 -5.31 -37.53 -8.73
C ASP A 560 -4.96 -37.89 -7.28
N ASN A 561 -4.73 -36.89 -6.43
CA ASN A 561 -4.48 -37.07 -5.00
C ASN A 561 -5.68 -37.69 -4.28
N ARG A 562 -6.90 -37.32 -4.67
CA ARG A 562 -8.14 -37.91 -4.16
C ARG A 562 -8.24 -39.39 -4.52
N ILE A 563 -7.97 -39.76 -5.77
CA ILE A 563 -7.96 -41.15 -6.24
C ILE A 563 -6.92 -41.98 -5.48
N LYS A 564 -5.71 -41.44 -5.30
CA LYS A 564 -4.66 -42.06 -4.46
C LYS A 564 -5.10 -42.23 -3.00
N GLY A 565 -5.82 -41.25 -2.46
CA GLY A 565 -6.41 -41.36 -1.12
C GLY A 565 -7.44 -42.47 -1.02
N ILE A 566 -8.32 -42.62 -2.02
CA ILE A 566 -9.32 -43.70 -2.10
C ILE A 566 -8.64 -45.07 -2.18
N SER A 567 -7.60 -45.21 -3.03
CA SER A 567 -6.87 -46.47 -3.15
C SER A 567 -6.12 -46.81 -1.85
N LYS A 568 -5.52 -45.83 -1.18
CA LYS A 568 -4.92 -46.00 0.15
C LYS A 568 -5.98 -46.41 1.17
N PHE A 569 -7.16 -45.79 1.19
CA PHE A 569 -8.25 -46.18 2.09
C PHE A 569 -8.66 -47.65 1.92
N LYS A 570 -8.79 -48.14 0.68
CA LYS A 570 -9.11 -49.55 0.39
C LYS A 570 -8.06 -50.52 0.95
N ARG A 571 -6.79 -50.11 1.09
CA ARG A 571 -5.72 -50.93 1.70
C ARG A 571 -5.81 -50.97 3.23
N TYR A 572 -6.23 -49.88 3.87
CA TYR A 572 -6.30 -49.75 5.32
C TYR A 572 -7.63 -50.22 5.93
N SER A 573 -8.70 -50.24 5.14
CA SER A 573 -10.08 -50.43 5.64
C SER A 573 -10.77 -51.58 4.93
N LYS A 574 -11.41 -52.47 5.70
CA LYS A 574 -12.29 -53.55 5.21
C LYS A 574 -13.68 -53.07 4.79
N ILE A 575 -14.08 -51.86 5.17
CA ILE A 575 -15.37 -51.26 4.79
C ILE A 575 -15.25 -50.41 3.53
N THR A 576 -16.32 -50.30 2.75
CA THR A 576 -16.34 -49.43 1.56
C THR A 576 -16.35 -47.95 1.97
N ILE A 577 -15.94 -47.07 1.05
CA ILE A 577 -15.88 -45.64 1.33
C ILE A 577 -17.27 -45.04 1.56
N GLU A 578 -18.30 -45.56 0.89
CA GLU A 578 -19.70 -45.18 1.08
C GLU A 578 -20.23 -45.63 2.44
N GLN A 579 -19.75 -46.77 2.96
CA GLN A 579 -20.07 -47.23 4.31
C GLN A 579 -19.34 -46.38 5.37
N PHE A 580 -18.12 -45.93 5.09
CA PHE A 580 -17.38 -45.02 5.96
C PHE A 580 -18.07 -43.65 6.09
N PHE A 581 -18.53 -43.10 4.96
CA PHE A 581 -19.35 -41.89 4.90
C PHE A 581 -20.86 -42.22 4.99
N ALA A 582 -21.26 -42.99 6.01
CA ALA A 582 -22.67 -43.32 6.23
C ALA A 582 -23.49 -42.12 6.77
N LYS A 583 -24.68 -41.91 6.18
CA LYS A 583 -25.65 -40.89 6.62
C LYS A 583 -26.33 -41.28 7.94
N LYS A 584 -26.63 -42.56 8.14
CA LYS A 584 -27.31 -43.14 9.32
C LYS A 584 -26.62 -44.45 9.75
N SER A 585 -26.78 -44.84 11.01
CA SER A 585 -26.37 -46.18 11.48
C SER A 585 -27.43 -47.21 11.11
N THR A 586 -27.00 -48.38 10.64
CA THR A 586 -27.81 -49.58 10.39
C THR A 586 -27.02 -50.82 10.81
N SER A 587 -27.63 -52.01 10.81
CA SER A 587 -26.95 -53.28 11.13
C SER A 587 -25.68 -53.52 10.28
N LYS A 588 -25.66 -53.01 9.04
CA LYS A 588 -24.52 -53.14 8.10
C LYS A 588 -23.61 -51.89 8.03
N ARG A 589 -23.97 -50.76 8.66
CA ARG A 589 -23.25 -49.47 8.50
C ARG A 589 -23.19 -48.69 9.81
N LYS A 590 -22.01 -48.23 10.22
CA LYS A 590 -21.84 -47.42 11.43
C LYS A 590 -21.73 -45.93 11.10
N LYS A 591 -22.53 -45.08 11.76
CA LYS A 591 -22.39 -43.62 11.67
C LYS A 591 -21.17 -43.16 12.46
N TYR A 592 -20.04 -42.95 11.79
CA TYR A 592 -18.83 -42.45 12.44
C TYR A 592 -18.91 -40.95 12.78
N PRO A 593 -18.45 -40.51 13.97
CA PRO A 593 -18.26 -39.09 14.29
C PRO A 593 -17.25 -38.43 13.33
N LEU A 594 -17.37 -37.11 13.11
CA LEU A 594 -16.45 -36.39 12.22
C LEU A 594 -14.99 -36.54 12.63
N PHE A 595 -14.67 -36.46 13.93
CA PHE A 595 -13.31 -36.67 14.45
C PHE A 595 -12.70 -38.01 14.01
N LYS A 596 -13.49 -39.08 13.97
CA LYS A 596 -13.02 -40.40 13.51
C LYS A 596 -12.85 -40.44 11.99
N ILE A 597 -13.62 -39.64 11.25
CA ILE A 597 -13.51 -39.51 9.80
C ILE A 597 -12.27 -38.70 9.42
N SER A 598 -12.04 -37.56 10.09
CA SER A 598 -10.91 -36.66 9.84
C SER A 598 -9.57 -37.30 10.19
N ASN A 599 -9.52 -38.12 11.24
CA ASN A 599 -8.27 -38.67 11.79
C ASN A 599 -8.01 -40.11 11.34
N HIS A 600 -8.63 -40.55 10.24
CA HIS A 600 -8.39 -41.90 9.73
C HIS A 600 -6.99 -42.03 9.13
N ASN A 601 -6.25 -43.09 9.49
CA ASN A 601 -4.84 -43.30 9.11
C ASN A 601 -4.56 -43.31 7.60
N SER A 602 -5.57 -43.58 6.77
CA SER A 602 -5.42 -43.49 5.31
C SER A 602 -5.21 -42.05 4.80
N GLY A 603 -5.57 -41.03 5.59
CA GLY A 603 -5.57 -39.64 5.15
C GLY A 603 -6.70 -39.27 4.17
N ILE A 604 -7.74 -40.13 4.06
CA ILE A 604 -8.83 -39.98 3.09
C ILE A 604 -9.56 -38.63 3.21
N PHE A 605 -9.68 -38.11 4.43
CA PHE A 605 -10.33 -36.82 4.66
C PHE A 605 -9.55 -35.68 4.00
N LYS A 606 -8.23 -35.62 4.19
CA LYS A 606 -7.35 -34.61 3.57
C LYS A 606 -7.25 -34.76 2.05
N SER A 607 -7.38 -35.98 1.52
CA SER A 607 -7.41 -36.18 0.07
C SER A 607 -8.73 -35.72 -0.57
N PHE A 608 -9.85 -35.74 0.17
CA PHE A 608 -11.12 -35.18 -0.28
C PHE A 608 -11.15 -33.66 -0.10
N PHE A 609 -10.70 -33.19 1.07
CA PHE A 609 -10.78 -31.81 1.53
C PHE A 609 -9.39 -31.31 1.96
N PRO A 610 -8.48 -31.02 1.01
CA PRO A 610 -7.16 -30.47 1.32
C PRO A 610 -7.22 -29.06 1.93
N VAL A 611 -8.35 -28.35 1.78
CA VAL A 611 -8.62 -27.08 2.47
C VAL A 611 -9.75 -27.28 3.46
N CYS A 612 -9.44 -27.13 4.75
CA CYS A 612 -10.43 -27.18 5.82
C CYS A 612 -10.60 -25.79 6.41
N MET A 613 -11.84 -25.29 6.48
CA MET A 613 -12.14 -23.98 7.05
C MET A 613 -12.95 -24.17 8.33
N THR A 614 -12.54 -23.54 9.44
CA THR A 614 -13.16 -23.79 10.74
C THR A 614 -12.97 -22.62 11.71
N ASN A 615 -13.56 -22.72 12.90
CA ASN A 615 -13.24 -21.85 14.03
C ASN A 615 -12.32 -22.58 15.02
N PRO A 616 -11.68 -21.89 15.98
CA PRO A 616 -10.68 -22.53 16.83
C PRO A 616 -11.22 -23.71 17.66
N GLY A 617 -12.44 -23.59 18.20
CA GLY A 617 -13.08 -24.65 18.98
C GLY A 617 -13.42 -25.91 18.15
N SER A 618 -13.92 -25.72 16.91
CA SER A 618 -14.17 -26.82 15.98
C SER A 618 -12.87 -27.44 15.46
N CYS A 619 -11.81 -26.65 15.25
CA CYS A 619 -10.49 -27.15 14.90
C CYS A 619 -10.00 -28.18 15.93
N ALA A 620 -9.99 -27.79 17.20
CA ALA A 620 -9.58 -28.65 18.32
C ALA A 620 -10.42 -29.93 18.43
N SER A 621 -11.71 -29.83 18.12
CA SER A 621 -12.64 -30.97 18.14
C SER A 621 -12.50 -31.92 16.95
N LEU A 622 -11.96 -31.46 15.82
CA LEU A 622 -11.91 -32.22 14.56
C LEU A 622 -10.57 -32.89 14.34
N PHE A 623 -9.48 -32.15 14.55
CA PHE A 623 -8.14 -32.55 14.12
C PHE A 623 -7.31 -33.00 15.31
N PRO A 624 -6.43 -34.00 15.14
CA PRO A 624 -5.59 -34.45 16.22
C PRO A 624 -4.62 -33.33 16.61
N MET A 625 -4.16 -33.34 17.86
CA MET A 625 -3.13 -32.41 18.31
C MET A 625 -1.78 -32.96 17.86
N GLU A 626 -1.47 -32.80 16.57
CA GLU A 626 -0.23 -33.22 15.93
C GLU A 626 0.44 -31.99 15.30
N LYS A 627 1.73 -31.78 15.59
CA LYS A 627 2.45 -30.62 15.05
C LYS A 627 2.66 -30.78 13.55
N GLY A 628 2.21 -29.80 12.76
CA GLY A 628 2.32 -29.87 11.30
C GLY A 628 1.35 -30.82 10.60
N TYR A 629 0.21 -31.16 11.25
CA TYR A 629 -0.86 -31.95 10.63
C TYR A 629 -1.34 -31.41 9.27
N PHE A 630 -1.32 -30.08 9.11
CA PHE A 630 -1.46 -29.35 7.86
C PHE A 630 -0.15 -28.68 7.48
N ASP A 631 0.10 -28.50 6.18
CA ASP A 631 1.30 -27.80 5.72
C ASP A 631 1.24 -26.31 6.07
N TYR A 632 0.07 -25.69 5.92
CA TYR A 632 -0.16 -24.29 6.26
C TYR A 632 -1.41 -24.13 7.13
N VAL A 633 -1.31 -23.24 8.12
CA VAL A 633 -2.46 -22.71 8.85
C VAL A 633 -2.61 -21.24 8.51
N ILE A 634 -3.82 -20.84 8.15
CA ILE A 634 -4.17 -19.50 7.71
C ILE A 634 -5.19 -18.95 8.68
N PHE A 635 -4.90 -17.81 9.31
CA PHE A 635 -5.83 -17.12 10.20
C PHE A 635 -6.35 -15.87 9.49
N ASP A 636 -7.66 -15.71 9.43
CA ASP A 636 -8.29 -14.46 8.96
C ASP A 636 -8.87 -13.67 10.15
N GLU A 637 -8.94 -12.35 10.01
CA GLU A 637 -9.40 -11.44 11.06
C GLU A 637 -8.68 -11.66 12.42
N SER A 638 -7.39 -11.97 12.36
CA SER A 638 -6.56 -12.35 13.52
C SER A 638 -6.40 -11.28 14.60
N SER A 639 -6.76 -10.02 14.31
CA SER A 639 -6.88 -8.98 15.33
C SER A 639 -8.02 -9.25 16.31
N GLN A 640 -9.01 -10.06 15.94
CA GLN A 640 -10.14 -10.47 16.79
C GLN A 640 -9.92 -11.84 17.45
N LEU A 641 -8.92 -12.61 16.99
CA LEU A 641 -8.61 -13.93 17.53
C LEU A 641 -7.72 -13.79 18.78
N LYS A 642 -8.11 -14.45 19.86
CA LYS A 642 -7.27 -14.53 21.07
C LYS A 642 -6.17 -15.56 20.90
N ILE A 643 -5.00 -15.30 21.48
CA ILE A 643 -3.86 -16.23 21.39
C ILE A 643 -4.20 -17.56 22.07
N GLU A 644 -4.85 -17.53 23.24
CA GLU A 644 -5.23 -18.72 23.99
C GLU A 644 -6.24 -19.60 23.25
N ASP A 645 -7.05 -19.02 22.37
CA ASP A 645 -8.03 -19.77 21.57
C ASP A 645 -7.39 -20.38 20.32
N THR A 646 -6.32 -19.77 19.81
CA THR A 646 -5.75 -20.12 18.50
C THR A 646 -4.41 -20.85 18.55
N PHE A 647 -3.73 -20.86 19.69
CA PHE A 647 -2.40 -21.47 19.82
C PHE A 647 -2.38 -22.95 19.41
N THR A 648 -3.38 -23.74 19.82
CA THR A 648 -3.49 -25.16 19.45
C THR A 648 -3.76 -25.35 17.95
N SER A 649 -4.45 -24.40 17.32
CA SER A 649 -4.65 -24.39 15.87
C SER A 649 -3.36 -24.00 15.14
N LEU A 650 -2.59 -23.06 15.68
CA LEU A 650 -1.32 -22.61 15.14
C LEU A 650 -0.30 -23.75 15.06
N LEU A 651 -0.22 -24.57 16.11
CA LEU A 651 0.68 -25.73 16.18
C LEU A 651 0.36 -26.82 15.15
N ARG A 652 -0.89 -26.92 14.68
CA ARG A 652 -1.29 -27.90 13.64
C ARG A 652 -0.74 -27.57 12.25
N GLY A 653 -0.09 -26.42 12.07
CA GLY A 653 0.56 -26.01 10.83
C GLY A 653 2.07 -26.19 10.85
N LYS A 654 2.67 -26.52 9.70
CA LYS A 654 4.13 -26.40 9.53
C LYS A 654 4.54 -24.94 9.40
N LYS A 655 3.69 -24.13 8.75
CA LYS A 655 3.81 -22.68 8.65
C LYS A 655 2.48 -21.98 8.89
N ALA A 656 2.56 -20.71 9.28
CA ALA A 656 1.42 -19.86 9.56
C ALA A 656 1.37 -18.62 8.65
N ILE A 657 0.17 -18.30 8.19
CA ILE A 657 -0.17 -17.03 7.54
C ILE A 657 -1.24 -16.36 8.41
N VAL A 658 -0.92 -15.22 9.00
CA VAL A 658 -1.79 -14.50 9.93
C VAL A 658 -2.25 -13.20 9.28
N SER A 659 -3.52 -13.11 8.89
CA SER A 659 -4.12 -11.95 8.24
C SER A 659 -5.01 -11.16 9.20
N GLY A 660 -4.87 -9.84 9.22
CA GLY A 660 -5.66 -8.99 10.10
C GLY A 660 -5.38 -7.49 9.91
N ASP A 661 -5.86 -6.69 10.85
CA ASP A 661 -5.63 -5.25 10.88
C ASP A 661 -5.44 -4.75 12.32
N ILE A 662 -4.24 -4.26 12.61
CA ILE A 662 -3.82 -3.78 13.93
C ILE A 662 -4.66 -2.58 14.38
N HIS A 663 -5.19 -1.78 13.43
CA HIS A 663 -5.98 -0.58 13.71
C HIS A 663 -7.49 -0.84 13.74
N GLN A 664 -7.92 -2.10 13.61
CA GLN A 664 -9.30 -2.53 13.86
C GLN A 664 -9.44 -3.19 15.24
N LEU A 665 -10.68 -3.59 15.57
CA LEU A 665 -11.07 -3.99 16.91
C LEU A 665 -10.28 -5.21 17.42
N PRO A 666 -9.76 -5.15 18.67
CA PRO A 666 -9.18 -6.29 19.35
C PRO A 666 -10.27 -7.28 19.82
N PRO A 667 -9.90 -8.45 20.35
CA PRO A 667 -10.86 -9.39 20.94
C PRO A 667 -11.58 -8.78 22.15
N MET A 668 -12.80 -9.26 22.44
CA MET A 668 -13.60 -8.80 23.59
C MET A 668 -13.19 -9.51 24.90
N ASP A 669 -12.92 -8.76 25.96
CA ASP A 669 -12.64 -9.28 27.31
C ASP A 669 -13.84 -9.07 28.26
N TYR A 670 -14.95 -9.76 28.00
CA TYR A 670 -16.16 -9.64 28.85
C TYR A 670 -15.93 -10.02 30.32
N PHE A 671 -14.98 -10.90 30.63
CA PHE A 671 -14.79 -11.45 31.98
C PHE A 671 -13.85 -10.61 32.88
N ASN A 672 -12.83 -9.96 32.31
CA ASN A 672 -11.88 -9.18 33.11
C ASN A 672 -12.44 -7.82 33.55
N GLU A 673 -13.42 -7.25 32.86
CA GLU A 673 -14.07 -6.01 33.33
C GLU A 673 -14.90 -6.24 34.60
N ASN A 674 -15.53 -7.41 34.74
CA ASN A 674 -16.31 -7.75 35.95
C ASN A 674 -15.42 -8.19 37.13
N LEU A 675 -14.26 -8.81 36.87
CA LEU A 675 -13.32 -9.27 37.90
C LEU A 675 -12.56 -8.12 38.59
N LYS A 676 -12.61 -6.89 38.07
CA LYS A 676 -12.05 -5.71 38.75
C LYS A 676 -12.79 -5.33 40.04
N SER A 677 -13.92 -5.98 40.34
CA SER A 677 -14.68 -5.78 41.57
C SER A 677 -14.21 -6.63 42.75
N SER A 678 -13.34 -7.63 42.56
CA SER A 678 -12.75 -8.44 43.64
C SER A 678 -11.27 -8.10 43.86
N GLU A 679 -10.93 -7.59 45.04
CA GLU A 679 -9.60 -7.04 45.37
C GLU A 679 -8.45 -8.07 45.37
N THR A 680 -8.73 -9.37 45.23
CA THR A 680 -7.76 -10.45 45.44
C THR A 680 -6.90 -10.84 44.24
N PHE A 681 -7.09 -10.26 43.05
CA PHE A 681 -6.33 -10.62 41.82
C PHE A 681 -5.49 -9.47 41.23
N LYS A 682 -4.90 -8.59 42.06
CA LYS A 682 -4.09 -7.45 41.58
C LYS A 682 -2.69 -7.81 41.03
N ASN A 683 -2.22 -9.06 41.12
CA ASN A 683 -0.84 -9.44 40.77
C ASN A 683 -0.66 -10.33 39.52
N ILE A 684 -1.69 -10.52 38.68
CA ILE A 684 -1.47 -11.10 37.35
C ILE A 684 -1.23 -9.94 36.39
N ASN A 685 0.02 -9.82 35.91
CA ASN A 685 0.44 -8.86 34.88
C ASN A 685 -0.68 -8.53 33.88
N ASP A 686 -0.98 -7.23 33.76
CA ASP A 686 -2.03 -6.59 32.95
C ASP A 686 -1.83 -6.76 31.41
N ASN A 687 -1.04 -7.76 30.99
CA ASN A 687 -0.50 -8.00 29.66
C ASN A 687 -1.17 -9.15 28.87
N ASN A 688 -2.20 -9.79 29.43
CA ASN A 688 -2.69 -11.09 28.93
C ASN A 688 -3.81 -11.08 27.86
N SER A 689 -4.13 -9.95 27.22
CA SER A 689 -5.06 -9.96 26.06
C SER A 689 -4.45 -9.41 24.78
N LYS A 690 -3.35 -10.03 24.35
CA LYS A 690 -2.79 -9.82 23.00
C LYS A 690 -3.57 -10.65 21.98
N SER A 691 -3.96 -10.03 20.88
CA SER A 691 -4.53 -10.76 19.74
C SER A 691 -3.47 -11.67 19.10
N LEU A 692 -3.90 -12.67 18.32
CA LEU A 692 -2.99 -13.50 17.53
C LEU A 692 -2.14 -12.64 16.57
N LEU A 693 -2.71 -11.56 16.04
CA LEU A 693 -1.99 -10.61 15.19
C LEU A 693 -0.87 -9.90 15.95
N ASP A 694 -1.17 -9.35 17.15
CA ASP A 694 -0.18 -8.69 17.99
C ASP A 694 0.95 -9.65 18.40
N PHE A 695 0.59 -10.90 18.71
CA PHE A 695 1.56 -11.96 18.98
C PHE A 695 2.45 -12.21 17.77
N ALA A 696 1.89 -12.44 16.59
CA ALA A 696 2.65 -12.75 15.38
C ALA A 696 3.62 -11.61 15.00
N ILE A 697 3.21 -10.35 15.15
CA ILE A 697 4.08 -9.18 14.94
C ILE A 697 5.22 -9.15 15.96
N SER A 698 4.97 -9.51 17.22
CA SER A 698 6.01 -9.57 18.25
C SER A 698 7.02 -10.70 18.06
N GLN A 699 6.70 -11.72 17.25
CA GLN A 699 7.54 -12.91 17.00
C GLN A 699 8.35 -12.81 15.69
N ASP A 700 8.59 -11.60 15.18
CA ASP A 700 9.34 -11.33 13.93
C ASP A 700 8.83 -12.13 12.70
N TYR A 701 7.50 -12.33 12.61
CA TYR A 701 6.90 -12.86 11.39
C TYR A 701 7.12 -11.87 10.24
N ASN A 702 7.31 -12.39 9.02
CA ASN A 702 7.51 -11.55 7.85
C ASN A 702 6.23 -10.74 7.55
N SER A 703 6.26 -9.45 7.89
CA SER A 703 5.10 -8.57 7.79
C SER A 703 4.96 -8.00 6.38
N GLN A 704 3.81 -8.25 5.76
CA GLN A 704 3.44 -7.81 4.43
C GLN A 704 2.20 -6.92 4.51
N TYR A 705 2.28 -5.74 3.90
CA TYR A 705 1.19 -4.77 3.93
C TYR A 705 0.43 -4.76 2.60
N LEU A 706 -0.89 -4.59 2.64
CA LEU A 706 -1.70 -4.39 1.44
C LEU A 706 -1.92 -2.90 1.19
N ASP A 707 -1.58 -2.41 -0.01
CA ASP A 707 -1.43 -0.99 -0.32
C ASP A 707 -2.66 -0.39 -1.06
N ILE A 708 -3.32 -1.14 -1.95
CA ILE A 708 -4.43 -0.60 -2.75
C ILE A 708 -5.75 -0.69 -1.99
N HIS A 709 -6.53 0.40 -1.98
CA HIS A 709 -7.88 0.44 -1.38
C HIS A 709 -8.98 0.40 -2.45
N TYR A 710 -9.79 -0.66 -2.43
CA TYR A 710 -10.81 -0.94 -3.44
C TYR A 710 -12.25 -0.64 -2.98
N ARG A 711 -12.49 -0.58 -1.67
CA ARG A 711 -13.86 -0.49 -1.12
C ARG A 711 -14.52 0.85 -1.41
N SER A 712 -13.81 1.94 -1.17
CA SER A 712 -14.39 3.28 -1.28
C SER A 712 -14.37 3.75 -2.71
N LYS A 713 -15.54 4.13 -3.25
CA LYS A 713 -15.71 4.73 -4.57
C LYS A 713 -15.24 6.20 -4.63
N HIS A 714 -14.83 6.79 -3.52
CA HIS A 714 -14.24 8.13 -3.45
C HIS A 714 -13.09 8.17 -2.44
N PRO A 715 -11.95 8.81 -2.77
CA PRO A 715 -10.79 8.92 -1.87
C PRO A 715 -11.11 9.50 -0.49
N ASP A 716 -11.92 10.55 -0.43
CA ASP A 716 -12.30 11.22 0.83
C ASP A 716 -13.02 10.32 1.86
N LEU A 717 -13.57 9.19 1.44
CA LEU A 717 -14.15 8.23 2.39
C LEU A 717 -13.07 7.51 3.22
N ILE A 718 -11.85 7.38 2.69
CA ILE A 718 -10.76 6.65 3.35
C ILE A 718 -9.58 7.55 3.75
N ASN A 719 -9.38 8.71 3.09
CA ASN A 719 -8.22 9.58 3.28
C ASN A 719 -7.96 9.95 4.75
N PHE A 720 -8.99 10.28 5.53
CA PHE A 720 -8.83 10.54 6.96
C PHE A 720 -8.27 9.34 7.73
N SER A 721 -8.84 8.15 7.52
CA SER A 721 -8.38 6.92 8.16
C SER A 721 -6.97 6.53 7.68
N ASN A 722 -6.68 6.75 6.39
CA ASN A 722 -5.35 6.56 5.79
C ASN A 722 -4.29 7.42 6.47
N ALA A 723 -4.55 8.72 6.63
CA ALA A 723 -3.64 9.64 7.30
C ALA A 723 -3.51 9.33 8.80
N ALA A 724 -4.63 9.12 9.50
CA ALA A 724 -4.64 8.96 10.96
C ALA A 724 -4.08 7.61 11.46
N PHE A 725 -4.27 6.52 10.69
CA PHE A 725 -3.98 5.17 11.16
C PHE A 725 -3.03 4.38 10.26
N TYR A 726 -2.82 4.77 9.00
CA TYR A 726 -2.04 3.98 8.04
C TYR A 726 -0.89 4.75 7.39
N ASN A 727 -0.43 5.84 8.01
CA ASN A 727 0.72 6.65 7.57
C ASN A 727 0.63 7.13 6.10
N SER A 728 -0.60 7.36 5.62
CA SER A 728 -0.89 7.74 4.23
C SER A 728 -0.36 6.75 3.17
N ARG A 729 -0.16 5.47 3.55
CA ARG A 729 0.34 4.42 2.66
C ARG A 729 -0.71 3.93 1.67
N LEU A 730 -1.99 3.92 2.05
CA LEU A 730 -3.05 3.36 1.21
C LEU A 730 -3.28 4.19 -0.05
N ILE A 731 -3.53 3.50 -1.15
CA ILE A 731 -3.76 4.09 -2.47
C ILE A 731 -5.25 3.93 -2.82
N PRO A 732 -6.10 4.93 -2.55
CA PRO A 732 -7.50 4.91 -2.95
C PRO A 732 -7.69 4.98 -4.46
N LYS A 733 -8.73 4.34 -4.98
CA LYS A 733 -9.14 4.48 -6.37
C LYS A 733 -9.88 5.81 -6.59
N PRO A 734 -9.72 6.45 -7.76
CA PRO A 734 -10.46 7.68 -8.09
C PRO A 734 -11.96 7.40 -8.25
N PRO A 735 -12.81 8.44 -8.09
CA PRO A 735 -14.24 8.30 -8.33
C PRO A 735 -14.55 8.23 -9.83
N LEU A 736 -15.48 7.34 -10.22
CA LEU A 736 -15.92 7.21 -11.61
C LEU A 736 -16.84 8.36 -12.06
N LYS A 737 -17.49 9.04 -11.10
CA LYS A 737 -18.41 10.15 -11.33
C LYS A 737 -18.16 11.22 -10.27
N LYS A 738 -18.41 12.50 -10.60
CA LYS A 738 -18.36 13.57 -9.61
C LYS A 738 -19.60 13.53 -8.72
N TYR A 739 -19.41 13.47 -7.41
CA TYR A 739 -20.47 13.56 -6.41
C TYR A 739 -19.88 13.94 -5.05
N LYS A 740 -20.74 14.33 -4.10
CA LYS A 740 -20.34 14.66 -2.73
C LYS A 740 -20.28 13.40 -1.85
N PRO A 741 -19.10 12.94 -1.41
CA PRO A 741 -18.94 11.66 -0.71
C PRO A 741 -19.31 11.73 0.78
N ILE A 742 -19.22 12.91 1.41
CA ILE A 742 -19.56 13.12 2.81
C ILE A 742 -20.52 14.33 2.95
N GLU A 743 -21.68 14.09 3.54
CA GLU A 743 -22.61 15.13 3.98
C GLU A 743 -22.56 15.26 5.50
N PHE A 744 -22.50 16.50 6.00
CA PHE A 744 -22.46 16.82 7.42
C PHE A 744 -23.64 17.72 7.78
N PHE A 745 -24.40 17.35 8.81
CA PHE A 745 -25.55 18.08 9.31
C PHE A 745 -25.35 18.41 10.79
N SER A 746 -25.23 19.70 11.08
CA SER A 746 -25.18 20.24 12.44
C SER A 746 -26.61 20.35 12.99
N ILE A 747 -26.95 19.52 13.98
CA ILE A 747 -28.28 19.47 14.58
C ILE A 747 -28.24 20.16 15.95
N LYS A 748 -29.12 21.12 16.22
CA LYS A 748 -29.28 21.75 17.55
C LYS A 748 -30.05 20.83 18.53
N GLY A 749 -29.64 19.58 18.62
CA GLY A 749 -30.29 18.55 19.41
C GLY A 749 -29.73 18.44 20.83
N ARG A 750 -30.59 18.06 21.78
CA ARG A 750 -30.19 17.89 23.20
C ARG A 750 -29.88 16.44 23.54
N PHE A 751 -28.87 16.22 24.37
CA PHE A 751 -28.49 14.90 24.88
C PHE A 751 -29.08 14.68 26.28
N ILE A 752 -30.24 14.02 26.32
CA ILE A 752 -31.04 13.80 27.53
C ILE A 752 -31.22 12.29 27.72
N ASN A 753 -30.99 11.79 28.94
CA ASN A 753 -31.14 10.36 29.26
C ASN A 753 -30.35 9.42 28.33
N GLN A 754 -29.20 9.89 27.84
CA GLN A 754 -28.29 9.19 26.91
C GLN A 754 -28.83 9.03 25.48
N VAL A 755 -29.79 9.85 25.09
CA VAL A 755 -30.47 9.86 23.79
C VAL A 755 -30.51 11.28 23.24
N ASN A 756 -30.48 11.42 21.92
CA ASN A 756 -30.71 12.67 21.20
C ASN A 756 -31.85 12.47 20.21
N THR A 757 -33.03 12.98 20.56
CA THR A 757 -34.26 12.79 19.80
C THR A 757 -34.25 13.54 18.49
N ASP A 758 -33.67 14.74 18.47
CA ASP A 758 -33.63 15.59 17.28
C ASP A 758 -32.70 15.01 16.20
N GLU A 759 -31.56 14.43 16.59
CA GLU A 759 -30.73 13.65 15.68
C GLU A 759 -31.49 12.44 15.12
N ALA A 760 -32.21 11.68 15.96
CA ALA A 760 -32.96 10.51 15.52
C ALA A 760 -34.06 10.89 14.50
N ASN A 761 -34.82 11.94 14.79
CA ASN A 761 -35.84 12.47 13.88
C ASN A 761 -35.25 12.95 12.55
N SER A 762 -34.11 13.64 12.60
CA SER A 762 -33.40 14.13 11.41
C SER A 762 -32.91 12.98 10.53
N ILE A 763 -32.39 11.91 11.14
CA ILE A 763 -31.97 10.70 10.43
C ILE A 763 -33.16 10.06 9.69
N VAL A 764 -34.29 9.86 10.38
CA VAL A 764 -35.49 9.25 9.78
C VAL A 764 -36.04 10.12 8.65
N ASN A 765 -36.09 11.45 8.85
CA ASN A 765 -36.52 12.39 7.81
C ASN A 765 -35.61 12.36 6.57
N TYR A 766 -34.30 12.25 6.76
CA TYR A 766 -33.36 12.12 5.65
C TYR A 766 -33.59 10.82 4.87
N ILE A 767 -33.85 9.72 5.57
CA ILE A 767 -34.16 8.43 4.93
C ILE A 767 -35.44 8.56 4.10
N GLU A 768 -36.47 9.20 4.62
CA GLU A 768 -37.74 9.39 3.92
C GLU A 768 -37.60 10.25 2.65
N THR A 769 -36.85 11.34 2.73
CA THR A 769 -36.77 12.35 1.66
C THR A 769 -35.68 12.08 0.62
N LYS A 770 -34.49 11.64 1.03
CA LYS A 770 -33.29 11.63 0.16
C LYS A 770 -32.77 10.25 -0.22
N ILE A 771 -33.05 9.20 0.56
CA ILE A 771 -32.58 7.84 0.25
C ILE A 771 -33.48 7.16 -0.79
N ARG A 772 -32.91 6.42 -1.75
CA ARG A 772 -33.69 5.64 -2.72
C ARG A 772 -33.97 4.24 -2.17
N LYS A 773 -35.14 3.69 -2.47
CA LYS A 773 -35.58 2.34 -2.00
C LYS A 773 -34.65 1.18 -2.44
N THR A 774 -33.87 1.39 -3.50
CA THR A 774 -32.94 0.40 -4.08
C THR A 774 -31.54 0.43 -3.49
N GLN A 775 -31.22 1.43 -2.65
CA GLN A 775 -29.86 1.59 -2.11
C GLN A 775 -29.61 0.69 -0.91
N SER A 776 -28.34 0.32 -0.73
CA SER A 776 -27.89 -0.39 0.47
C SER A 776 -27.54 0.61 1.57
N LEU A 777 -28.28 0.56 2.69
CA LEU A 777 -28.21 1.56 3.76
C LEU A 777 -27.83 0.93 5.11
N GLY A 778 -26.92 1.56 5.85
CA GLY A 778 -26.63 1.24 7.25
C GLY A 778 -26.68 2.49 8.13
N ILE A 779 -27.21 2.36 9.35
CA ILE A 779 -27.21 3.41 10.35
C ILE A 779 -26.34 3.00 11.53
N ALA A 780 -25.46 3.91 11.92
CA ALA A 780 -24.53 3.75 13.02
C ALA A 780 -24.78 4.82 14.09
N THR A 781 -24.90 4.37 15.34
CA THR A 781 -25.11 5.25 16.50
C THR A 781 -24.01 5.01 17.54
N PHE A 782 -23.72 5.98 18.39
CA PHE A 782 -22.63 5.87 19.37
C PHE A 782 -23.07 5.19 20.68
N SER A 783 -24.37 5.06 20.92
CA SER A 783 -24.95 4.37 22.08
C SER A 783 -26.04 3.37 21.67
N LEU A 784 -26.23 2.31 22.48
CA LEU A 784 -27.33 1.35 22.29
C LEU A 784 -28.71 2.02 22.45
N LYS A 785 -28.86 2.92 23.43
CA LYS A 785 -30.11 3.66 23.64
C LYS A 785 -30.48 4.53 22.44
N GLN A 786 -29.49 5.14 21.77
CA GLN A 786 -29.74 5.90 20.55
C GLN A 786 -30.16 5.02 19.38
N ARG A 787 -29.53 3.84 19.21
CA ARG A 787 -29.96 2.84 18.22
C ARG A 787 -31.44 2.52 18.41
N ASP A 788 -31.85 2.24 19.64
CA ASP A 788 -33.23 1.86 19.97
C ASP A 788 -34.19 3.03 19.72
N LYS A 789 -33.80 4.27 20.03
CA LYS A 789 -34.59 5.45 19.68
C LYS A 789 -34.78 5.59 18.16
N VAL A 790 -33.73 5.43 17.37
CA VAL A 790 -33.83 5.49 15.89
C VAL A 790 -34.74 4.39 15.36
N LEU A 791 -34.64 3.16 15.89
CA LEU A 791 -35.53 2.06 15.51
C LEU A 791 -36.99 2.37 15.83
N ASN A 792 -37.27 2.92 17.02
CA ASN A 792 -38.62 3.31 17.41
C ASN A 792 -39.19 4.40 16.49
N GLU A 793 -38.40 5.43 16.15
CA GLU A 793 -38.84 6.48 15.22
C GLU A 793 -39.10 5.95 13.79
N LEU A 794 -38.29 5.00 13.32
CA LEU A 794 -38.54 4.32 12.04
C LEU A 794 -39.86 3.54 12.06
N GLU A 795 -40.17 2.88 13.17
CA GLU A 795 -41.40 2.12 13.33
C GLU A 795 -42.62 3.05 13.39
N LEU A 796 -42.55 4.12 14.18
CA LEU A 796 -43.61 5.14 14.27
C LEU A 796 -43.89 5.77 12.90
N ARG A 797 -42.85 6.17 12.16
CA ARG A 797 -43.00 6.72 10.81
C ARG A 797 -43.58 5.72 9.81
N SER A 798 -43.25 4.44 9.97
CA SER A 798 -43.79 3.37 9.13
C SER A 798 -45.28 3.13 9.38
N LYS A 799 -45.73 3.30 10.62
CA LYS A 799 -47.16 3.23 10.96
C LYS A 799 -47.95 4.42 10.42
N SER A 800 -47.35 5.61 10.39
CA SER A 800 -48.01 6.84 9.91
C SER A 800 -48.01 7.01 8.39
N SER A 801 -47.09 6.37 7.65
CA SER A 801 -46.94 6.53 6.19
C SER A 801 -46.73 5.19 5.48
N HIS A 802 -47.74 4.75 4.70
CA HIS A 802 -47.66 3.51 3.93
C HIS A 802 -46.56 3.53 2.86
N SER A 803 -46.30 4.71 2.27
CA SER A 803 -45.20 4.91 1.33
C SER A 803 -43.84 4.65 1.99
N PHE A 804 -43.65 5.19 3.20
CA PHE A 804 -42.42 4.99 3.97
C PHE A 804 -42.24 3.53 4.40
N TYR A 805 -43.32 2.86 4.84
CA TYR A 805 -43.29 1.43 5.16
C TYR A 805 -42.78 0.58 3.99
N ARG A 806 -43.35 0.75 2.79
CA ARG A 806 -42.91 0.03 1.58
C ARG A 806 -41.44 0.31 1.24
N LYS A 807 -41.00 1.54 1.43
CA LYS A 807 -39.61 1.94 1.23
C LYS A 807 -38.67 1.25 2.23
N LEU A 808 -39.04 1.21 3.51
CA LEU A 808 -38.26 0.55 4.56
C LEU A 808 -38.15 -0.97 4.32
N GLU A 809 -39.23 -1.62 3.90
CA GLU A 809 -39.21 -3.05 3.53
C GLU A 809 -38.27 -3.33 2.35
N SER A 810 -38.28 -2.47 1.34
CA SER A 810 -37.33 -2.55 0.22
C SER A 810 -35.87 -2.39 0.70
N LEU A 811 -35.61 -1.45 1.60
CA LEU A 811 -34.28 -1.25 2.17
C LEU A 811 -33.83 -2.47 3.00
N LYS A 812 -34.72 -3.09 3.78
CA LYS A 812 -34.45 -4.34 4.52
C LYS A 812 -34.03 -5.48 3.60
N ARG A 813 -34.72 -5.65 2.46
CA ARG A 813 -34.32 -6.63 1.42
C ARG A 813 -32.94 -6.34 0.84
N ASN A 814 -32.52 -5.08 0.77
CA ASN A 814 -31.19 -4.64 0.35
C ASN A 814 -30.17 -4.55 1.49
N GLY A 815 -30.45 -5.21 2.62
CA GLY A 815 -29.53 -5.35 3.75
C GLY A 815 -29.58 -4.22 4.78
N PHE A 816 -30.65 -3.45 4.90
CA PHE A 816 -30.74 -2.37 5.89
C PHE A 816 -30.40 -2.82 7.32
N PHE A 817 -29.63 -2.00 8.05
CA PHE A 817 -29.39 -2.20 9.49
C PHE A 817 -29.32 -0.91 10.28
N VAL A 818 -29.59 -1.01 11.59
CA VAL A 818 -29.31 0.01 12.59
C VAL A 818 -28.50 -0.64 13.72
N LYS A 819 -27.25 -0.22 13.91
CA LYS A 819 -26.33 -0.80 14.91
C LYS A 819 -25.63 0.32 15.71
N ASN A 820 -25.17 -0.01 16.91
CA ASN A 820 -24.25 0.85 17.65
C ASN A 820 -22.81 0.61 17.18
N ILE A 821 -21.90 1.53 17.50
CA ILE A 821 -20.51 1.54 17.06
C ILE A 821 -19.75 0.25 17.38
N GLU A 822 -20.09 -0.45 18.46
CA GLU A 822 -19.42 -1.70 18.87
C GLU A 822 -19.83 -2.92 18.04
N ASN A 823 -21.02 -2.89 17.43
CA ASN A 823 -21.61 -4.04 16.73
C ASN A 823 -21.58 -3.92 15.18
N ILE A 824 -21.02 -2.83 14.64
CA ILE A 824 -21.02 -2.56 13.20
C ILE A 824 -19.92 -3.33 12.42
N GLN A 825 -19.06 -4.06 13.11
CA GLN A 825 -17.91 -4.70 12.50
C GLN A 825 -18.28 -5.77 11.46
N GLY A 826 -17.59 -5.73 10.32
CA GLY A 826 -17.79 -6.68 9.22
C GLY A 826 -18.98 -6.37 8.31
N GLU A 827 -19.72 -5.29 8.58
CA GLU A 827 -20.84 -4.84 7.76
C GLU A 827 -20.44 -3.64 6.90
N GLU A 828 -20.80 -3.66 5.63
CA GLU A 828 -20.50 -2.58 4.68
C GLU A 828 -21.74 -2.23 3.90
N ARG A 829 -21.94 -0.95 3.59
CA ARG A 829 -23.10 -0.48 2.82
C ARG A 829 -22.69 0.61 1.84
N GLU A 830 -23.46 0.77 0.78
CA GLU A 830 -23.30 1.89 -0.16
C GLU A 830 -23.35 3.22 0.60
N ILE A 831 -24.35 3.35 1.48
CA ILE A 831 -24.55 4.54 2.31
C ILE A 831 -24.48 4.17 3.78
N ILE A 832 -23.66 4.89 4.54
CA ILE A 832 -23.62 4.82 6.01
C ILE A 832 -24.07 6.17 6.59
N ILE A 833 -25.12 6.14 7.40
CA ILE A 833 -25.54 7.27 8.23
C ILE A 833 -24.91 7.11 9.61
N ILE A 834 -24.31 8.18 10.12
CA ILE A 834 -23.67 8.24 11.43
C ILE A 834 -24.41 9.29 12.28
N GLY A 835 -25.01 8.87 13.39
CA GLY A 835 -25.54 9.77 14.42
C GLY A 835 -24.62 9.81 15.62
N THR A 836 -24.02 10.97 15.92
CA THR A 836 -23.04 11.09 17.01
C THR A 836 -23.65 10.95 18.39
N THR A 837 -24.96 11.11 18.53
CA THR A 837 -25.73 11.05 19.78
C THR A 837 -25.46 12.22 20.74
N TYR A 838 -24.23 12.72 20.84
CA TYR A 838 -23.85 13.71 21.85
C TYR A 838 -24.23 15.14 21.46
N GLY A 839 -24.67 15.92 22.45
CA GLY A 839 -25.09 17.31 22.34
C GLY A 839 -25.16 17.99 23.70
N LEU A 840 -25.74 19.18 23.76
CA LEU A 840 -25.92 19.93 25.01
C LEU A 840 -26.94 19.25 25.94
N ASP A 841 -26.71 19.32 27.26
CA ASP A 841 -27.69 18.88 28.26
C ASP A 841 -28.82 19.92 28.46
N ASN A 842 -29.79 19.64 29.34
CA ASN A 842 -30.88 20.58 29.66
C ASN A 842 -30.42 21.90 30.29
N LYS A 843 -29.14 22.01 30.69
CA LYS A 843 -28.54 23.22 31.28
C LYS A 843 -27.57 23.89 30.29
N ASP A 844 -27.69 23.60 29.00
CA ASP A 844 -26.83 24.10 27.92
C ASP A 844 -25.33 23.83 28.11
N ARG A 845 -24.98 22.75 28.81
CA ARG A 845 -23.58 22.32 29.00
C ARG A 845 -23.27 21.08 28.16
N PHE A 846 -22.10 21.08 27.52
CA PHE A 846 -21.59 19.90 26.84
C PHE A 846 -20.74 19.06 27.79
N LYS A 847 -21.21 17.86 28.15
CA LYS A 847 -20.41 16.89 28.91
C LYS A 847 -19.60 16.04 27.93
N GLU A 848 -18.28 16.10 28.02
CA GLU A 848 -17.37 15.35 27.13
C GLU A 848 -17.28 13.83 27.44
N LEU A 849 -18.35 13.24 27.96
CA LEU A 849 -18.47 11.81 28.26
C LEU A 849 -18.95 11.07 27.01
N LEU A 850 -18.06 10.94 26.01
CA LEU A 850 -18.33 10.38 24.68
C LEU A 850 -18.41 8.83 24.64
N GLY A 851 -18.87 8.22 25.75
CA GLY A 851 -19.10 6.78 25.85
C GLY A 851 -17.89 5.92 25.41
N PRO A 852 -18.08 4.89 24.54
CA PRO A 852 -17.02 3.98 24.10
C PRO A 852 -15.82 4.64 23.41
N ILE A 853 -15.98 5.87 22.90
CA ILE A 853 -14.89 6.62 22.24
C ILE A 853 -13.83 7.05 23.25
N ASN A 854 -14.20 7.35 24.49
CA ASN A 854 -13.24 7.81 25.50
C ASN A 854 -12.32 6.69 26.02
N THR A 855 -12.59 5.44 25.68
CA THR A 855 -11.76 4.29 26.11
C THR A 855 -10.36 4.37 25.47
N LYS A 856 -9.32 4.63 26.29
CA LYS A 856 -7.94 4.88 25.86
C LYS A 856 -7.40 3.85 24.84
N LYS A 857 -7.64 2.55 25.07
CA LYS A 857 -7.13 1.46 24.21
C LYS A 857 -8.00 1.16 22.97
N ARG A 858 -9.32 1.43 23.03
CA ARG A 858 -10.30 0.89 22.05
C ARG A 858 -11.06 1.94 21.24
N GLY A 859 -11.26 3.15 21.78
CA GLY A 859 -12.13 4.15 21.19
C GLY A 859 -11.77 4.58 19.77
N HIS A 860 -10.48 4.78 19.49
CA HIS A 860 -10.00 5.15 18.16
C HIS A 860 -10.17 4.01 17.13
N LYS A 861 -10.06 2.74 17.56
CA LYS A 861 -10.31 1.57 16.71
C LYS A 861 -11.80 1.43 16.37
N LEU A 862 -12.69 1.71 17.32
CA LEU A 862 -14.15 1.78 17.08
C LEU A 862 -14.49 2.84 16.04
N LEU A 863 -13.92 4.04 16.17
CA LEU A 863 -14.11 5.12 15.21
C LEU A 863 -13.57 4.72 13.83
N ASN A 864 -12.36 4.16 13.76
CA ASN A 864 -11.76 3.70 12.51
C ASN A 864 -12.63 2.65 11.81
N VAL A 865 -13.17 1.69 12.55
CA VAL A 865 -14.13 0.70 12.01
C VAL A 865 -15.35 1.41 11.44
N LEU A 866 -15.99 2.29 12.20
CA LEU A 866 -17.19 3.03 11.79
C LEU A 866 -16.97 3.81 10.48
N ILE A 867 -15.93 4.64 10.43
CA ILE A 867 -15.69 5.52 9.29
C ILE A 867 -15.17 4.77 8.06
N THR A 868 -14.90 3.46 8.14
CA THR A 868 -14.44 2.65 6.98
C THR A 868 -15.51 1.70 6.43
N ARG A 869 -16.77 1.83 6.88
CA ARG A 869 -17.89 0.98 6.43
C ARG A 869 -18.59 1.44 5.15
N ALA A 870 -18.42 2.69 4.76
CA ALA A 870 -19.11 3.26 3.59
C ALA A 870 -18.37 2.97 2.28
N ILE A 871 -19.10 2.46 1.29
CA ILE A 871 -18.62 2.21 -0.06
C ILE A 871 -18.75 3.48 -0.93
N GLU A 872 -19.89 4.17 -0.88
CA GLU A 872 -20.18 5.30 -1.76
C GLU A 872 -20.37 6.61 -1.00
N LYS A 873 -21.13 6.63 0.09
CA LYS A 873 -21.47 7.89 0.77
C LYS A 873 -21.56 7.77 2.28
N LYS A 874 -21.12 8.81 2.99
CA LYS A 874 -21.36 8.99 4.43
C LYS A 874 -22.24 10.19 4.67
N ILE A 875 -23.15 10.06 5.63
CA ILE A 875 -23.97 11.16 6.11
C ILE A 875 -23.79 11.24 7.62
N VAL A 876 -23.33 12.37 8.12
CA VAL A 876 -23.02 12.58 9.54
C VAL A 876 -24.01 13.57 10.12
N PHE A 877 -24.77 13.13 11.12
CA PHE A 877 -25.60 13.99 11.96
C PHE A 877 -24.89 14.16 13.30
N SER A 878 -24.64 15.42 13.67
CA SER A 878 -24.00 15.71 14.95
C SER A 878 -24.61 16.91 15.65
N SER A 879 -24.85 16.75 16.95
CA SER A 879 -25.19 17.83 17.88
C SER A 879 -24.03 18.30 18.74
N ILE A 880 -22.80 17.85 18.45
CA ILE A 880 -21.60 18.34 19.13
C ILE A 880 -21.34 19.78 18.65
N PRO A 881 -21.23 20.77 19.56
CA PRO A 881 -20.94 22.15 19.19
C PRO A 881 -19.65 22.30 18.38
N GLU A 882 -19.69 23.15 17.35
CA GLU A 882 -18.57 23.33 16.42
C GLU A 882 -17.33 23.96 17.04
N ASN A 883 -17.51 24.90 17.96
CA ASN A 883 -16.43 25.48 18.76
C ASN A 883 -15.66 24.41 19.56
N ILE A 884 -16.31 23.30 19.94
CA ILE A 884 -15.68 22.20 20.69
C ILE A 884 -14.83 21.34 19.76
N PHE A 885 -15.41 20.84 18.66
CA PHE A 885 -14.65 19.93 17.77
C PHE A 885 -13.63 20.66 16.90
N SER A 886 -13.74 21.98 16.72
CA SER A 886 -12.72 22.79 16.03
C SER A 886 -11.40 22.85 16.81
N ASN A 887 -11.44 22.64 18.13
CA ASN A 887 -10.26 22.63 19.00
C ASN A 887 -9.50 21.27 18.99
N PHE A 888 -9.51 20.55 17.86
CA PHE A 888 -8.89 19.22 17.77
C PHE A 888 -7.36 19.26 17.74
N LYS A 889 -6.75 20.33 17.21
CA LYS A 889 -5.28 20.44 17.03
C LYS A 889 -4.48 20.26 18.33
N PRO A 890 -4.69 21.06 19.38
CA PRO A 890 -3.94 20.90 20.63
C PRO A 890 -4.24 19.56 21.32
N LEU A 891 -5.43 18.99 21.09
CA LEU A 891 -5.80 17.69 21.63
C LEU A 891 -5.04 16.54 20.96
N ILE A 892 -4.77 16.63 19.66
CA ILE A 892 -3.94 15.66 18.93
C ILE A 892 -2.48 15.79 19.35
N GLU A 893 -1.96 17.00 19.50
CA GLU A 893 -0.58 17.21 19.97
C GLU A 893 -0.37 16.62 21.37
N LYS A 894 -1.34 16.80 22.27
CA LYS A 894 -1.26 16.27 23.64
C LYS A 894 -1.52 14.76 23.76
N ASN A 895 -2.49 14.21 23.04
CA ASN A 895 -2.98 12.84 23.26
C ASN A 895 -2.74 11.88 22.08
N GLY A 896 -2.24 12.38 20.95
CA GLY A 896 -2.17 11.67 19.68
C GLY A 896 -3.55 11.38 19.07
N ASN A 897 -3.58 10.45 18.12
CA ASN A 897 -4.79 10.02 17.40
C ASN A 897 -5.66 9.06 18.24
N ARG A 898 -6.05 9.47 19.46
CA ARG A 898 -6.78 8.63 20.42
C ARG A 898 -7.94 9.36 21.08
N GLY A 899 -9.02 8.63 21.36
CA GLY A 899 -10.13 9.14 22.15
C GLY A 899 -10.89 10.27 21.46
N LYS A 900 -11.21 11.34 22.21
CA LYS A 900 -11.97 12.49 21.71
C LYS A 900 -11.23 13.30 20.65
N SER A 901 -9.89 13.38 20.69
CA SER A 901 -9.10 14.20 19.75
C SER A 901 -9.35 13.77 18.29
N ILE A 902 -9.35 12.46 18.04
CA ILE A 902 -9.53 11.91 16.70
C ILE A 902 -10.99 11.98 16.24
N LEU A 903 -11.96 11.88 17.16
CA LEU A 903 -13.37 12.12 16.82
C LEU A 903 -13.58 13.56 16.36
N TYR A 904 -13.07 14.53 17.13
CA TYR A 904 -13.20 15.94 16.79
C TYR A 904 -12.54 16.29 15.46
N ALA A 905 -11.33 15.77 15.22
CA ALA A 905 -10.68 15.89 13.92
C ALA A 905 -11.51 15.29 12.78
N TYR A 906 -12.17 14.14 13.01
CA TYR A 906 -13.03 13.53 11.99
C TYR A 906 -14.29 14.35 11.70
N LEU A 907 -14.93 14.93 12.72
CA LEU A 907 -16.11 15.78 12.52
C LEU A 907 -15.74 17.06 11.76
N TYR A 908 -14.61 17.69 12.12
CA TYR A 908 -14.09 18.85 11.40
C TYR A 908 -13.74 18.49 9.94
N TYR A 909 -13.10 17.35 9.70
CA TYR A 909 -12.85 16.83 8.35
C TYR A 909 -14.13 16.58 7.54
N ALA A 910 -15.12 15.92 8.15
CA ALA A 910 -16.39 15.62 7.50
C ALA A 910 -17.15 16.90 7.11
N LYS A 911 -17.11 17.92 7.98
CA LYS A 911 -17.65 19.25 7.70
C LYS A 911 -16.88 19.94 6.56
N ALA A 912 -15.55 19.96 6.60
CA ALA A 912 -14.72 20.58 5.56
C ALA A 912 -14.96 19.98 4.17
N ILE A 913 -15.14 18.65 4.06
CA ILE A 913 -15.57 18.00 2.81
C ILE A 913 -16.97 18.43 2.43
N SER A 914 -17.87 18.53 3.41
CA SER A 914 -19.23 18.97 3.12
C SER A 914 -19.28 20.37 2.52
N ASP A 915 -18.42 21.25 2.99
CA ASP A 915 -18.37 22.65 2.59
C ASP A 915 -17.41 22.90 1.41
N ASN A 916 -16.81 21.83 0.85
CA ASN A 916 -15.81 21.88 -0.22
C ASN A 916 -14.57 22.75 0.10
N GLN A 917 -14.10 22.75 1.35
CA GLN A 917 -12.98 23.58 1.84
C GLN A 917 -11.65 22.82 1.74
N THR A 918 -11.01 22.84 0.56
CA THR A 918 -9.79 22.05 0.25
C THR A 918 -8.62 22.30 1.20
N GLU A 919 -8.36 23.55 1.58
CA GLU A 919 -7.25 23.92 2.47
C GLU A 919 -7.40 23.30 3.87
N LYS A 920 -8.62 23.34 4.43
CA LYS A 920 -8.93 22.72 5.72
C LYS A 920 -8.88 21.20 5.66
N ILE A 921 -9.25 20.60 4.53
CA ILE A 921 -9.12 19.16 4.31
C ILE A 921 -7.64 18.76 4.40
N SER A 922 -6.75 19.45 3.67
CA SER A 922 -5.31 19.18 3.74
C SER A 922 -4.74 19.39 5.14
N GLU A 923 -5.13 20.48 5.81
CA GLU A 923 -4.67 20.80 7.16
C GLU A 923 -4.98 19.67 8.16
N VAL A 924 -6.22 19.16 8.15
CA VAL A 924 -6.60 18.06 9.05
C VAL A 924 -5.80 16.80 8.73
N LEU A 925 -5.67 16.46 7.45
CA LEU A 925 -4.93 15.27 7.01
C LEU A 925 -3.45 15.34 7.44
N ASP A 926 -2.83 16.51 7.32
CA ASP A 926 -1.44 16.72 7.71
C ASP A 926 -1.26 16.60 9.24
N ILE A 927 -2.17 17.17 10.03
CA ILE A 927 -2.13 17.10 11.50
C ILE A 927 -2.32 15.67 11.98
N VAL A 928 -3.36 14.96 11.50
CA VAL A 928 -3.60 13.57 11.92
C VAL A 928 -2.51 12.62 11.42
N SER A 929 -1.84 12.94 10.30
CA SER A 929 -0.70 12.14 9.83
C SER A 929 0.54 12.27 10.73
N GLN A 930 0.59 13.30 11.59
CA GLN A 930 1.74 13.60 12.46
C GLN A 930 3.07 13.68 11.70
N LYS A 931 3.04 14.15 10.44
CA LYS A 931 4.18 14.18 9.50
C LYS A 931 4.82 12.81 9.20
N LYS A 932 4.18 11.70 9.57
CA LYS A 932 4.62 10.33 9.23
C LYS A 932 4.11 9.98 7.83
N TYR A 933 4.72 10.56 6.79
CA TYR A 933 4.37 10.25 5.42
C TYR A 933 5.31 9.17 4.86
N HIS A 934 4.81 7.94 4.72
CA HIS A 934 5.56 6.85 4.09
C HIS A 934 4.92 6.47 2.75
N ASN A 935 5.16 7.27 1.71
CA ASN A 935 4.89 6.81 0.36
C ASN A 935 6.16 6.20 -0.25
N LYS A 936 6.35 4.89 -0.05
CA LYS A 936 7.48 4.12 -0.62
C LYS A 936 7.55 4.23 -2.16
N TYR A 937 6.45 4.62 -2.81
CA TYR A 937 6.35 4.78 -4.27
C TYR A 937 6.67 6.19 -4.76
N LYS A 938 6.93 7.14 -3.86
CA LYS A 938 7.29 8.50 -4.23
C LYS A 938 8.78 8.52 -4.60
N ARG A 939 9.06 8.39 -5.90
CA ARG A 939 10.37 8.68 -6.46
C ARG A 939 10.50 10.20 -6.52
N GLU A 940 11.23 10.79 -5.60
CA GLU A 940 11.48 12.22 -5.62
C GLU A 940 12.62 12.50 -6.60
N LEU A 941 12.30 12.57 -7.90
CA LEU A 941 13.02 13.53 -8.75
C LEU A 941 12.99 14.85 -7.99
N ASN A 942 14.12 15.55 -7.92
CA ASN A 942 14.18 16.83 -7.24
C ASN A 942 13.05 17.73 -7.77
N SER A 943 12.15 18.19 -6.89
CA SER A 943 10.94 18.92 -7.29
C SER A 943 11.27 20.21 -8.05
N LYS A 944 12.38 20.87 -7.71
CA LYS A 944 12.89 22.03 -8.43
C LYS A 944 13.36 21.65 -9.82
N SER A 945 14.13 20.56 -9.95
CA SER A 945 14.60 20.06 -11.25
C SER A 945 13.47 19.60 -12.15
N LEU A 946 12.49 18.86 -11.60
CA LEU A 946 11.31 18.43 -12.35
C LEU A 946 10.48 19.62 -12.83
N LYS A 947 10.30 20.64 -11.98
CA LYS A 947 9.58 21.87 -12.36
C LYS A 947 10.29 22.55 -13.53
N LEU A 948 11.60 22.77 -13.42
CA LEU A 948 12.41 23.37 -14.50
C LEU A 948 12.31 22.56 -15.80
N PHE A 949 12.44 21.24 -15.72
CA PHE A 949 12.29 20.35 -16.87
C PHE A 949 10.89 20.45 -17.49
N SER A 950 9.84 20.40 -16.67
CA SER A 950 8.47 20.48 -17.17
C SER A 950 8.14 21.84 -17.80
N THR A 951 8.67 22.93 -17.27
CA THR A 951 8.54 24.27 -17.89
C THR A 951 9.25 24.33 -19.24
N TYR A 952 10.49 23.84 -19.32
CA TYR A 952 11.23 23.75 -20.58
C TYR A 952 10.47 22.91 -21.61
N PHE A 953 10.03 21.72 -21.19
CA PHE A 953 9.34 20.77 -22.06
C PHE A 953 8.02 21.33 -22.59
N VAL A 954 7.23 22.01 -21.74
CA VAL A 954 5.96 22.63 -22.15
C VAL A 954 6.14 23.85 -23.03
N ASN A 955 7.19 24.65 -22.83
CA ASN A 955 7.49 25.77 -23.73
C ASN A 955 7.82 25.25 -25.14
N ASN A 956 8.65 24.22 -25.25
CA ASN A 956 8.95 23.58 -26.54
C ASN A 956 7.69 23.02 -27.21
N LEU A 957 6.88 22.26 -26.47
CA LEU A 957 5.63 21.71 -27.00
C LEU A 957 4.66 22.81 -27.45
N SER A 958 4.53 23.90 -26.69
CA SER A 958 3.64 25.01 -27.02
C SER A 958 4.09 25.72 -28.30
N ASN A 959 5.40 25.90 -28.48
CA ASN A 959 5.98 26.48 -29.69
C ASN A 959 5.72 25.61 -30.92
N ILE A 960 5.88 24.29 -30.80
CA ILE A 960 5.66 23.34 -31.91
C ILE A 960 4.17 23.25 -32.29
N ILE A 961 3.28 23.23 -31.29
CA ILE A 961 1.83 23.09 -31.53
C ILE A 961 1.18 24.43 -31.93
N GLY A 962 1.79 25.56 -31.58
CA GLY A 962 1.19 26.89 -31.77
C GLY A 962 0.04 27.20 -30.80
N GLU A 963 -0.11 26.43 -29.71
CA GLU A 963 -1.11 26.65 -28.67
C GLU A 963 -0.49 26.56 -27.28
N LYS A 964 -1.00 27.35 -26.33
CA LYS A 964 -0.54 27.32 -24.93
C LYS A 964 -0.96 26.03 -24.23
N ILE A 965 0.03 25.27 -23.75
CA ILE A 965 -0.17 24.07 -22.93
C ILE A 965 0.05 24.41 -21.46
N ILE A 966 -0.80 23.88 -20.58
CA ILE A 966 -0.65 24.03 -19.13
C ILE A 966 -0.09 22.72 -18.55
N CYS A 967 0.84 22.86 -17.62
CA CYS A 967 1.48 21.76 -16.88
C CYS A 967 1.10 21.80 -15.41
N GLU A 968 0.81 20.63 -14.84
CA GLU A 968 0.75 20.43 -13.38
C GLU A 968 1.71 19.30 -13.00
N ASN A 969 2.64 19.56 -12.07
CA ASN A 969 3.55 18.52 -11.56
C ASN A 969 2.92 17.75 -10.41
N TYR A 970 3.24 16.46 -10.29
CA TYR A 970 2.74 15.57 -9.22
C TYR A 970 1.20 15.55 -9.14
N PHE A 971 0.55 15.48 -10.31
CA PHE A 971 -0.89 15.44 -10.43
C PHE A 971 -1.46 14.13 -9.85
N LYS A 972 -2.52 14.23 -9.06
CA LYS A 972 -3.11 13.07 -8.37
C LYS A 972 -4.42 12.63 -9.01
N VAL A 973 -4.51 11.33 -9.30
CA VAL A 973 -5.75 10.66 -9.70
C VAL A 973 -6.06 9.57 -8.69
N GLY A 974 -7.03 9.84 -7.81
CA GLY A 974 -7.25 9.01 -6.63
C GLY A 974 -6.03 9.08 -5.70
N GLY A 975 -5.43 7.93 -5.42
CA GLY A 975 -4.19 7.79 -4.66
C GLY A 975 -2.92 7.73 -5.49
N TYR A 976 -3.02 7.71 -6.82
CA TYR A 976 -1.86 7.67 -7.71
C TYR A 976 -1.38 9.07 -8.04
N GLU A 977 -0.05 9.22 -8.06
CA GLU A 977 0.63 10.46 -8.43
C GLU A 977 1.36 10.25 -9.76
N TYR A 978 1.25 11.22 -10.66
CA TYR A 978 1.91 11.27 -11.96
C TYR A 978 2.79 12.50 -12.02
N GLU A 979 4.01 12.34 -12.54
CA GLU A 979 5.04 13.38 -12.48
C GLU A 979 4.64 14.65 -13.23
N ILE A 980 3.96 14.51 -14.38
CA ILE A 980 3.51 15.63 -15.22
C ILE A 980 2.10 15.34 -15.74
N ALA A 981 1.20 16.31 -15.61
CA ALA A 981 -0.09 16.35 -16.31
C ALA A 981 -0.12 17.51 -17.29
N LEU A 982 -0.50 17.22 -18.54
CA LEU A 982 -0.58 18.19 -19.63
C LEU A 982 -2.03 18.46 -20.03
N LYS A 983 -2.29 19.73 -20.32
CA LYS A 983 -3.63 20.27 -20.57
C LYS A 983 -3.65 21.19 -21.79
N LYS A 984 -4.54 20.88 -22.73
CA LYS A 984 -4.88 21.69 -23.91
C LYS A 984 -6.34 22.18 -23.76
N ARG A 985 -6.61 23.47 -23.93
CA ARG A 985 -7.97 24.07 -23.92
C ARG A 985 -8.84 23.68 -22.69
N ASN A 986 -8.38 24.01 -21.48
CA ASN A 986 -9.14 23.91 -20.22
C ASN A 986 -9.73 22.55 -19.76
N SER A 987 -9.37 21.41 -20.38
CA SER A 987 -9.52 20.04 -19.81
C SER A 987 -8.20 19.25 -19.85
N VAL A 988 -7.80 18.65 -18.71
CA VAL A 988 -6.55 17.85 -18.60
C VAL A 988 -6.74 16.58 -19.43
N LYS A 989 -5.80 16.27 -20.34
CA LYS A 989 -5.97 15.14 -21.28
C LYS A 989 -4.83 14.12 -21.28
N LEU A 990 -3.62 14.46 -20.83
CA LEU A 990 -2.49 13.54 -20.86
C LEU A 990 -1.71 13.52 -19.54
N LEU A 991 -1.55 12.32 -18.97
CA LEU A 991 -0.69 12.05 -17.83
C LEU A 991 0.61 11.40 -18.30
N ILE A 992 1.74 11.97 -17.88
CA ILE A 992 3.08 11.46 -18.18
C ILE A 992 3.65 10.84 -16.92
N ASP A 993 3.95 9.54 -17.01
CA ASP A 993 4.69 8.78 -16.00
C ASP A 993 6.16 8.67 -16.39
N ILE A 994 7.06 9.20 -15.57
CA ILE A 994 8.49 9.21 -15.88
C ILE A 994 9.14 7.92 -15.37
N ASN A 995 9.68 7.10 -16.30
CA ASN A 995 10.40 5.84 -16.05
C ASN A 995 9.63 4.72 -15.28
N GLY A 996 8.41 4.98 -14.79
CA GLY A 996 7.69 4.08 -13.88
C GLY A 996 8.28 4.05 -12.46
N LYS A 997 7.63 3.30 -11.55
CA LYS A 997 8.10 3.19 -10.15
C LYS A 997 9.08 2.02 -9.95
N VAL A 998 9.99 2.19 -8.98
CA VAL A 998 10.96 1.18 -8.54
C VAL A 998 10.82 1.02 -7.04
N ALA A 999 10.10 -0.02 -6.60
CA ALA A 999 9.86 -0.26 -5.19
C ALA A 999 10.34 -1.64 -4.72
N TYR A 1000 10.33 -2.64 -5.62
CA TYR A 1000 10.58 -4.03 -5.27
C TYR A 1000 11.53 -4.78 -6.20
N ASN A 1001 12.01 -4.17 -7.29
CA ASN A 1001 12.93 -4.77 -8.26
C ASN A 1001 12.44 -6.14 -8.78
N SER A 1002 11.14 -6.25 -9.09
CA SER A 1002 10.45 -7.53 -9.35
C SER A 1002 9.16 -7.34 -10.16
N TYR A 1003 8.43 -8.44 -10.42
CA TYR A 1003 7.15 -8.46 -11.14
C TYR A 1003 6.10 -7.52 -10.54
N GLU A 1004 6.19 -7.25 -9.24
CA GLU A 1004 5.36 -6.29 -8.52
C GLU A 1004 5.46 -4.86 -9.08
N ASP A 1005 6.65 -4.39 -9.47
CA ASP A 1005 6.83 -3.05 -10.03
C ASP A 1005 6.15 -2.94 -11.41
N TYR A 1006 6.18 -4.03 -12.19
CA TYR A 1006 5.42 -4.13 -13.44
C TYR A 1006 3.91 -4.03 -13.16
N ILE A 1007 3.36 -4.86 -12.27
CA ILE A 1007 1.91 -4.82 -11.95
C ILE A 1007 1.48 -3.42 -11.48
N PHE A 1008 2.28 -2.78 -10.63
CA PHE A 1008 1.97 -1.44 -10.11
C PHE A 1008 1.88 -0.39 -11.22
N ASP A 1009 2.88 -0.40 -12.10
CA ASP A 1009 2.94 0.45 -13.27
C ASP A 1009 1.76 0.24 -14.23
N MET A 1010 1.30 -1.00 -14.34
CA MET A 1010 0.13 -1.33 -15.14
C MET A 1010 -1.15 -0.83 -14.52
N ASP A 1011 -1.32 -0.99 -13.20
CA ASP A 1011 -2.49 -0.46 -12.50
C ASP A 1011 -2.57 1.07 -12.63
N ARG A 1012 -1.44 1.78 -12.55
CA ARG A 1012 -1.37 3.24 -12.83
C ARG A 1012 -1.87 3.59 -14.22
N CYS A 1013 -1.46 2.86 -15.24
CA CYS A 1013 -1.90 3.08 -16.62
C CYS A 1013 -3.42 2.86 -16.75
N HIS A 1014 -3.94 1.74 -16.23
CA HIS A 1014 -5.38 1.45 -16.27
C HIS A 1014 -6.22 2.50 -15.56
N ILE A 1015 -5.73 3.02 -14.43
CA ILE A 1015 -6.45 4.02 -13.65
C ILE A 1015 -6.49 5.39 -14.35
N ALA A 1016 -5.38 5.80 -14.98
CA ALA A 1016 -5.36 6.99 -15.82
C ALA A 1016 -6.45 6.91 -16.91
N LYS A 1017 -6.48 5.79 -17.66
CA LYS A 1017 -7.45 5.57 -18.74
C LYS A 1017 -8.90 5.51 -18.26
N LYS A 1018 -9.17 4.74 -17.20
CA LYS A 1018 -10.52 4.66 -16.60
C LYS A 1018 -11.02 5.99 -16.05
N SER A 1019 -10.11 6.93 -15.79
CA SER A 1019 -10.43 8.28 -15.32
C SER A 1019 -10.49 9.30 -16.47
N ASN A 1020 -10.60 8.82 -17.72
CA ASN A 1020 -10.65 9.61 -18.95
C ASN A 1020 -9.40 10.47 -19.20
N TYR A 1021 -8.21 9.94 -18.87
CA TYR A 1021 -6.93 10.53 -19.23
C TYR A 1021 -6.17 9.64 -20.22
N ASN A 1022 -5.57 10.26 -21.25
CA ASN A 1022 -4.50 9.62 -21.98
C ASN A 1022 -3.31 9.41 -21.05
N TYR A 1023 -2.56 8.35 -21.29
CA TYR A 1023 -1.42 7.96 -20.48
C TYR A 1023 -0.22 7.71 -21.37
N TYR A 1024 0.94 8.23 -20.98
CA TYR A 1024 2.20 8.00 -21.66
C TYR A 1024 3.32 7.74 -20.66
N ARG A 1025 4.16 6.74 -20.91
CA ARG A 1025 5.36 6.49 -20.09
C ARG A 1025 6.55 7.09 -20.80
N LEU A 1026 7.04 8.21 -20.27
CA LEU A 1026 8.25 8.85 -20.77
C LEU A 1026 9.47 8.15 -20.16
N TRP A 1027 10.19 7.40 -20.98
CA TRP A 1027 11.52 6.88 -20.63
C TRP A 1027 12.54 7.97 -20.90
N LEU A 1028 13.22 8.45 -19.85
CA LEU A 1028 14.18 9.54 -19.99
C LEU A 1028 15.38 9.19 -20.87
N SER A 1029 15.74 7.90 -20.98
CA SER A 1029 16.71 7.43 -21.96
C SER A 1029 16.25 7.73 -23.40
N ASN A 1030 14.99 7.42 -23.74
CA ASN A 1030 14.45 7.71 -25.06
C ASN A 1030 14.38 9.21 -25.32
N PHE A 1031 13.95 9.99 -24.32
CA PHE A 1031 13.87 11.44 -24.43
C PHE A 1031 15.24 12.06 -24.73
N TYR A 1032 16.28 11.62 -24.02
CA TYR A 1032 17.64 12.11 -24.20
C TYR A 1032 18.24 11.70 -25.55
N ASN A 1033 18.00 10.46 -25.97
CA ASN A 1033 18.57 9.90 -27.19
C ASN A 1033 17.82 10.29 -28.46
N ASN A 1034 16.50 10.52 -28.39
CA ASN A 1034 15.64 10.82 -29.53
C ASN A 1034 14.45 11.72 -29.12
N LEU A 1035 14.78 12.99 -28.86
CA LEU A 1035 13.82 14.02 -28.44
C LEU A 1035 12.66 14.20 -29.43
N GLU A 1036 12.94 14.27 -30.72
CA GLU A 1036 11.93 14.53 -31.76
C GLU A 1036 10.88 13.42 -31.80
N TYR A 1037 11.31 12.16 -31.73
CA TYR A 1037 10.42 11.00 -31.74
C TYR A 1037 9.46 10.99 -30.54
N GLU A 1038 9.98 11.21 -29.33
CA GLU A 1038 9.17 11.27 -28.09
C GLU A 1038 8.21 12.47 -28.11
N THR A 1039 8.68 13.62 -28.60
CA THR A 1039 7.87 14.83 -28.74
C THR A 1039 6.70 14.61 -29.71
N ASN A 1040 6.95 14.02 -30.88
CA ASN A 1040 5.93 13.69 -31.88
C ASN A 1040 4.87 12.72 -31.35
N LYS A 1041 5.28 11.70 -30.57
CA LYS A 1041 4.33 10.79 -29.90
C LYS A 1041 3.43 11.51 -28.91
N ILE A 1042 4.00 12.39 -28.09
CA ILE A 1042 3.25 13.15 -27.08
C ILE A 1042 2.27 14.11 -27.76
N ILE A 1043 2.67 14.80 -28.84
CA ILE A 1043 1.78 15.66 -29.64
C ILE A 1043 0.61 14.84 -30.20
N LYS A 1044 0.87 13.66 -30.76
CA LYS A 1044 -0.18 12.76 -31.27
C LYS A 1044 -1.18 12.37 -30.18
N LEU A 1045 -0.72 12.08 -28.97
CA LEU A 1045 -1.58 11.74 -27.82
C LEU A 1045 -2.35 12.94 -27.26
N LEU A 1046 -1.77 14.14 -27.30
CA LEU A 1046 -2.46 15.38 -26.90
C LEU A 1046 -3.59 15.76 -27.86
N ASN A 1047 -3.45 15.41 -29.14
CA ASN A 1047 -4.46 15.67 -30.18
C ASN A 1047 -5.52 14.56 -30.29
N LYS A 1048 -5.33 13.41 -29.64
CA LYS A 1048 -6.30 12.32 -29.63
C LYS A 1048 -7.42 12.62 -28.61
N GLU A 1049 -8.68 12.55 -29.04
CA GLU A 1049 -9.81 12.55 -28.10
C GLU A 1049 -9.74 11.29 -27.22
N ALA A 1050 -9.91 11.47 -25.90
CA ALA A 1050 -9.65 10.47 -24.87
C ALA A 1050 -10.75 9.41 -24.76
#